data_AF-A0A7W9FST3-F1
#
_entry.id   AF-A0A7W9FST3-F1
#
_cell.length_a   1.000
_cell.length_b   1.000
_cell.length_c   1.000
_cell.angle_alpha   90.00
_cell.angle_beta   90.00
_cell.angle_gamma   90.00
#
_symmetry.space_group_name_H-M   'P 1'
#
loop_
_entity.id
_entity.type
_entity.pdbx_description
1 polymer ?
#
loop_
_entity_poly.entity_id
_entity_poly.type
_entity_poly.pdbx_seq_one_letter_code
_entity_poly.pdbx_strand_id
1 'polypeptide(L)'
;MLDGFLKAAGGRYAEIAGQIAFIHRAAPRAPVFTVRARDTAGPVEIDTASSKLNRFNTVRPRFWSEANEWEMTALPEVTATEWQIEDGQGVAVKRTRGADYTFVVDPKQTRELASLEISNSREGIKGRVPLRPYMDPEPGNTFIFDEPDFALSNLKCFVLDVEDDTENDTVVVTFETETDGKYPYAYGQTGSPPPAQELDPIDPFFVTPPGAGDWTITPRPPSNGAQLPGFDLTGFVSNSTATAIIVETGPSANGPWKQAYQGPPTVTNIPIDGLQPGATYFIAIQYQRNQNYSEREVFGPFTAPDLIAGDLSPESPVRIAVTEITDRLVGVEQISATNAAAVADLEEVFGDTVSAAASAAQAAEQAAVATQAKADALISSAAASEQAAVAIQQALNAETQAGNAQIWADQSAGSATTASSAAATSTEQAGLSATARGEAEGFAGAAFNYRNQASGFVTDAEAAAAVSTAQKLEAIAARDIATEKATASAQSASNASASETAASQQAAAATQQALNAQTQAGNAEVWASQASASSSSAAASESNAAGSASTAASQAVLSASSAFGAASSANSPLATSPALSPDAFSVNDLSTLNGAPNLRQVLSDNPGKIYPINSTVEVNNFGSAVHINTAKALARPVGHRFRYSARIKRMAEGGDASQNLVSLFAWYWDESGNPLGGEELAGVNPSGSDGVVLLSVDHPPPAEAAWTRTLLRVISRVGVTAILSLDTQDIESEKTASAAATASVASAAVASTRADEAGQSASAATAEKLAAELARDGASAAASASATNAAQALASRNQAGEFASSSSGSANTAETAAGHALAYRDQSASSAATANAASVSSGVSASTAEAAKQDAEAARDVSISQAAAALTQAANAGASASSASISANLAASLGANASVINNGRFLNWPAGQDRPTGWDDWTNATGSTNIQSGSGWNGRRFTRMNYVPSMGSLGMKQVISGFRGAGAYNLEVEIAIPNGGATGTGFQGAGVLIQCMDGNGGYIADGGILRFATDPDTGGNVAGSGSGDGRIYRFTKRIDLAPNTASIQLYLMSRWAEGFGPQGANETKSLDWYSTALTSMSEGDRAVPALAAQLNVTAAVAADVATRMASVEFSVTGGAGGDPFDISLKAGPTGSDASITATKVRLRNIVNGEAVEALRIENGKSKFFGDVEVNGGSMNFNNRFIVAQDGTTTIRSGQTGERMWIEGKTIRGWYANGQQAYQLG
;
A
#
# COMPACT_ATOMS: atom_id res chain seq x y z
N MET A 1 -26.45 -16.94 27.14
CA MET A 1 -27.60 -16.62 28.02
C MET A 1 -27.27 -15.49 28.98
N LEU A 2 -26.24 -15.63 29.83
CA LEU A 2 -25.83 -14.59 30.79
C LEU A 2 -25.61 -13.21 30.16
N ASP A 3 -24.84 -13.13 29.07
CA ASP A 3 -24.58 -11.87 28.35
C ASP A 3 -25.87 -11.13 27.92
N GLY A 4 -26.89 -11.87 27.46
CA GLY A 4 -28.19 -11.28 27.12
C GLY A 4 -28.93 -10.69 28.34
N PHE A 5 -28.80 -11.33 29.50
CA PHE A 5 -29.39 -10.85 30.75
C PHE A 5 -28.66 -9.60 31.26
N LEU A 6 -27.34 -9.57 31.18
CA LEU A 6 -26.54 -8.40 31.56
C LEU A 6 -26.78 -7.21 30.64
N LYS A 7 -26.96 -7.46 29.33
CA LYS A 7 -27.36 -6.44 28.35
C LYS A 7 -28.71 -5.80 28.68
N ALA A 8 -29.69 -6.58 29.14
CA ALA A 8 -30.99 -6.04 29.56
C ALA A 8 -30.90 -5.13 30.80
N ALA A 9 -29.86 -5.30 31.61
CA ALA A 9 -29.54 -4.45 32.77
C ALA A 9 -28.51 -3.34 32.47
N GLY A 10 -28.11 -3.15 31.21
CA GLY A 10 -27.12 -2.13 30.83
C GLY A 10 -25.74 -2.35 31.44
N GLY A 11 -25.32 -3.61 31.64
CA GLY A 11 -24.01 -3.93 32.19
C GLY A 11 -23.32 -5.09 31.49
N ARG A 12 -22.17 -5.47 32.03
CA ARG A 12 -21.29 -6.49 31.44
C ARG A 12 -20.79 -7.47 32.49
N TYR A 13 -20.34 -8.61 31.98
CA TYR A 13 -19.67 -9.62 32.77
C TYR A 13 -18.27 -9.13 33.20
N ALA A 14 -17.88 -9.44 34.43
CA ALA A 14 -16.50 -9.36 34.90
C ALA A 14 -16.21 -10.48 35.89
N GLU A 15 -14.95 -10.81 36.04
CA GLU A 15 -14.48 -11.73 37.08
C GLU A 15 -13.62 -10.92 38.05
N ILE A 16 -13.98 -10.93 39.33
CA ILE A 16 -13.27 -10.17 40.38
C ILE A 16 -12.91 -11.16 41.47
N ALA A 17 -11.61 -11.36 41.71
CA ALA A 17 -11.09 -12.27 42.73
C ALA A 17 -11.70 -13.70 42.67
N GLY A 18 -11.92 -14.23 41.47
CA GLY A 18 -12.53 -15.55 41.25
C GLY A 18 -14.05 -15.61 41.48
N GLN A 19 -14.72 -14.46 41.63
CA GLN A 19 -16.17 -14.34 41.68
C GLN A 19 -16.72 -13.80 40.36
N ILE A 20 -17.85 -14.37 39.91
CA ILE A 20 -18.61 -13.81 38.79
C ILE A 20 -19.28 -12.52 39.27
N ALA A 21 -18.86 -11.39 38.71
CA ALA A 21 -19.32 -10.06 39.05
C ALA A 21 -20.13 -9.41 37.91
N PHE A 22 -21.04 -8.52 38.30
CA PHE A 22 -21.80 -7.69 37.38
C PHE A 22 -21.31 -6.24 37.45
N ILE A 23 -20.79 -5.74 36.35
CA ILE A 23 -20.41 -4.33 36.23
C ILE A 23 -21.53 -3.58 35.51
N HIS A 24 -22.28 -2.79 36.28
CA HIS A 24 -23.31 -1.90 35.76
C HIS A 24 -22.68 -0.69 35.03
N ARG A 25 -23.14 -0.43 33.81
CA ARG A 25 -22.71 0.70 32.95
C ARG A 25 -23.89 1.55 32.46
N ALA A 26 -24.93 1.65 33.28
CA ALA A 26 -26.15 2.40 32.96
C ALA A 26 -26.33 3.65 33.84
N ALA A 27 -25.34 4.05 34.64
CA ALA A 27 -25.40 5.28 35.44
C ALA A 27 -23.99 5.86 35.69
N PRO A 28 -23.88 7.20 35.81
CA PRO A 28 -22.61 7.85 36.12
C PRO A 28 -22.12 7.49 37.54
N ARG A 29 -20.80 7.34 37.71
CA ARG A 29 -20.14 7.01 39.00
C ARG A 29 -19.15 8.10 39.40
N ALA A 30 -18.96 8.37 40.68
CA ALA A 30 -17.95 9.34 41.11
C ALA A 30 -16.53 8.75 41.00
N PRO A 31 -15.51 9.53 40.60
CA PRO A 31 -14.12 9.07 40.63
C PRO A 31 -13.69 8.77 42.07
N VAL A 32 -13.07 7.61 42.26
CA VAL A 32 -12.65 7.09 43.58
C VAL A 32 -11.28 7.64 43.98
N PHE A 33 -10.44 7.96 43.00
CA PHE A 33 -9.11 8.54 43.20
C PHE A 33 -8.64 9.34 41.96
N THR A 34 -7.51 10.03 42.12
CA THR A 34 -6.84 10.85 41.11
C THR A 34 -5.42 10.32 40.90
N VAL A 35 -5.02 10.11 39.66
CA VAL A 35 -3.70 9.60 39.27
C VAL A 35 -2.81 10.76 38.82
N ARG A 36 -1.66 10.92 39.49
CA ARG A 36 -0.59 11.89 39.19
C ARG A 36 0.71 11.17 38.79
N ALA A 37 1.72 11.87 38.23
CA ALA A 37 2.99 11.23 37.84
C ALA A 37 3.62 10.35 38.92
N ARG A 38 3.63 10.79 40.19
CA ARG A 38 4.20 10.02 41.32
C ARG A 38 3.47 8.71 41.62
N ASP A 39 2.23 8.57 41.19
CA ASP A 39 1.36 7.43 41.47
C ASP A 39 1.55 6.33 40.41
N THR A 40 2.20 6.66 39.29
CA THR A 40 2.58 5.72 38.24
C THR A 40 3.91 5.02 38.56
N ALA A 41 4.03 3.78 38.09
CA ALA A 41 5.21 2.93 38.25
C ALA A 41 5.93 2.63 36.92
N GLY A 42 5.42 3.14 35.80
CA GLY A 42 5.93 2.89 34.46
C GLY A 42 5.18 3.70 33.39
N PRO A 43 5.50 3.49 32.10
CA PRO A 43 4.87 4.23 30.99
C PRO A 43 3.38 3.89 30.88
N VAL A 44 2.57 4.91 30.54
CA VAL A 44 1.14 4.74 30.25
C VAL A 44 0.96 4.41 28.78
N GLU A 45 0.29 3.31 28.49
CA GLU A 45 -0.05 2.90 27.12
C GLU A 45 -1.46 3.41 26.79
N ILE A 46 -1.59 4.17 25.70
CA ILE A 46 -2.87 4.74 25.27
C ILE A 46 -3.17 4.41 23.81
N ASP A 47 -4.41 4.00 23.56
CA ASP A 47 -5.06 3.98 22.25
C ASP A 47 -5.93 5.24 22.14
N THR A 48 -5.67 6.05 21.13
CA THR A 48 -6.17 7.43 21.04
C THR A 48 -7.55 7.53 20.41
N ALA A 49 -8.04 6.46 19.76
CA ALA A 49 -9.38 6.42 19.22
C ALA A 49 -9.88 5.00 18.96
N SER A 50 -11.17 4.77 19.22
CA SER A 50 -11.82 3.54 18.79
C SER A 50 -11.86 3.43 17.26
N SER A 51 -11.44 2.28 16.74
CA SER A 51 -11.49 1.96 15.31
C SER A 51 -12.85 2.25 14.69
N LYS A 52 -12.86 2.83 13.48
CA LYS A 52 -14.08 3.08 12.68
C LYS A 52 -14.92 1.83 12.40
N LEU A 53 -14.34 0.64 12.59
CA LEU A 53 -15.05 -0.64 12.49
C LEU A 53 -15.90 -0.93 13.73
N ASN A 54 -15.39 -0.59 14.92
CA ASN A 54 -16.01 -0.88 16.21
C ASN A 54 -16.93 0.27 16.70
N ARG A 55 -16.73 1.48 16.17
CA ARG A 55 -17.52 2.69 16.45
C ARG A 55 -18.76 2.77 15.53
N PHE A 56 -19.84 2.07 15.88
CA PHE A 56 -21.11 2.14 15.14
C PHE A 56 -21.96 3.34 15.61
N ASN A 57 -22.80 3.87 14.73
CA ASN A 57 -23.61 5.08 15.00
C ASN A 57 -25.13 4.86 14.81
N THR A 58 -25.52 3.66 14.39
CA THR A 58 -26.90 3.28 14.16
C THR A 58 -27.11 1.84 14.63
N VAL A 59 -28.15 1.61 15.42
CA VAL A 59 -28.56 0.26 15.85
C VAL A 59 -29.96 -0.04 15.32
N ARG A 60 -30.17 -1.28 14.86
CA ARG A 60 -31.48 -1.87 14.56
C ARG A 60 -31.86 -2.82 15.70
N PRO A 61 -32.55 -2.33 16.75
CA PRO A 61 -32.86 -3.15 17.90
C PRO A 61 -34.05 -4.07 17.62
N ARG A 62 -33.95 -5.31 18.09
CA ARG A 62 -35.08 -6.24 18.20
C ARG A 62 -35.33 -6.58 19.67
N PHE A 63 -36.59 -6.70 20.06
CA PHE A 63 -37.01 -6.98 21.43
C PHE A 63 -38.13 -8.01 21.46
N TRP A 64 -38.41 -8.56 22.63
CA TRP A 64 -39.42 -9.60 22.82
C TRP A 64 -40.80 -8.93 23.01
N SER A 65 -41.63 -8.89 21.97
CA SER A 65 -42.85 -8.08 21.94
C SER A 65 -44.08 -8.86 22.37
N GLU A 66 -44.69 -8.49 23.50
CA GLU A 66 -45.98 -9.04 23.93
C GLU A 66 -47.10 -8.73 22.92
N ALA A 67 -47.06 -7.54 22.27
CA ALA A 67 -48.06 -7.12 21.29
C ALA A 67 -48.03 -7.94 19.99
N ASN A 68 -46.91 -8.62 19.69
CA ASN A 68 -46.76 -9.50 18.54
C ASN A 68 -46.57 -10.95 19.00
N GLU A 69 -47.43 -11.40 19.93
CA GLU A 69 -47.48 -12.80 20.39
C GLU A 69 -46.14 -13.35 20.91
N TRP A 70 -45.35 -12.51 21.58
CA TRP A 70 -44.04 -12.88 22.12
C TRP A 70 -43.01 -13.23 21.03
N GLU A 71 -43.09 -12.59 19.87
CA GLU A 71 -42.08 -12.70 18.82
C GLU A 71 -40.99 -11.61 18.91
N MET A 72 -39.78 -11.96 18.46
CA MET A 72 -38.68 -11.00 18.28
C MET A 72 -39.03 -9.96 17.22
N THR A 73 -39.43 -8.77 17.67
CA THR A 73 -39.90 -7.69 16.81
C THR A 73 -38.84 -6.60 16.66
N ALA A 74 -38.63 -6.12 15.43
CA ALA A 74 -37.74 -4.99 15.16
C ALA A 74 -38.40 -3.64 15.47
N LEU A 75 -37.64 -2.74 16.10
CA LEU A 75 -37.99 -1.33 16.27
C LEU A 75 -37.33 -0.47 15.17
N PRO A 76 -37.81 0.78 14.98
CA PRO A 76 -37.13 1.75 14.15
C PRO A 76 -35.66 1.94 14.56
N GLU A 77 -34.81 2.29 13.58
CA GLU A 77 -33.39 2.54 13.79
C GLU A 77 -33.18 3.60 14.88
N VAL A 78 -32.32 3.29 15.85
CA VAL A 78 -31.82 4.27 16.82
C VAL A 78 -30.52 4.84 16.26
N THR A 79 -30.47 6.17 16.10
CA THR A 79 -29.33 6.84 15.47
C THR A 79 -29.16 8.26 15.99
N ALA A 80 -27.93 8.77 15.89
CA ALA A 80 -27.58 10.16 16.19
C ALA A 80 -27.04 10.84 14.93
N THR A 81 -27.67 11.93 14.48
CA THR A 81 -27.30 12.60 13.23
C THR A 81 -25.91 13.26 13.33
N GLU A 82 -25.58 13.81 14.49
CA GLU A 82 -24.28 14.43 14.77
C GLU A 82 -23.14 13.42 14.59
N TRP A 83 -23.30 12.21 15.11
CA TRP A 83 -22.32 11.14 14.95
C TRP A 83 -22.23 10.57 13.53
N GLN A 84 -23.33 10.59 12.76
CA GLN A 84 -23.28 10.24 11.34
C GLN A 84 -22.43 11.21 10.53
N ILE A 85 -22.53 12.51 10.82
CA ILE A 85 -21.76 13.57 10.16
C ILE A 85 -20.28 13.49 10.56
N GLU A 86 -20.01 13.29 11.86
CA GLU A 86 -18.65 13.11 12.38
C GLU A 86 -17.96 11.91 11.73
N ASP A 87 -18.63 10.76 11.68
CA ASP A 87 -18.08 9.50 11.14
C ASP A 87 -17.90 9.51 9.61
N GLY A 88 -18.66 10.35 8.91
CA GLY A 88 -18.59 10.52 7.46
C GLY A 88 -17.84 11.78 7.03
N GLN A 89 -17.02 12.37 7.90
CA GLN A 89 -16.14 13.51 7.60
C GLN A 89 -16.89 14.71 6.98
N GLY A 90 -18.02 15.09 7.60
CA GLY A 90 -18.86 16.20 7.14
C GLY A 90 -20.05 15.76 6.28
N VAL A 91 -20.17 14.47 5.96
CA VAL A 91 -21.33 13.87 5.28
C VAL A 91 -21.97 12.84 6.20
N ALA A 92 -23.31 12.84 6.31
CA ALA A 92 -24.00 11.87 7.16
C ALA A 92 -23.88 10.44 6.58
N VAL A 93 -23.15 9.55 7.26
CA VAL A 93 -22.99 8.13 6.86
C VAL A 93 -23.50 7.20 7.96
N LYS A 94 -24.40 6.29 7.60
CA LYS A 94 -24.95 5.26 8.50
C LYS A 94 -23.99 4.08 8.64
N ARG A 95 -23.58 3.79 9.88
CA ARG A 95 -22.87 2.57 10.29
C ARG A 95 -23.79 1.74 11.17
N THR A 96 -24.48 0.79 10.54
CA THR A 96 -25.60 0.07 11.18
C THR A 96 -25.17 -1.27 11.75
N ARG A 97 -25.59 -1.55 12.99
CA ARG A 97 -25.46 -2.87 13.65
C ARG A 97 -26.84 -3.40 14.07
N GLY A 98 -27.11 -4.67 13.83
CA GLY A 98 -28.28 -5.35 14.40
C GLY A 98 -27.98 -5.78 15.84
N ALA A 99 -28.93 -5.56 16.76
CA ALA A 99 -28.80 -5.96 18.16
C ALA A 99 -30.11 -6.58 18.67
N ASP A 100 -29.98 -7.73 19.35
CA ASP A 100 -31.11 -8.46 19.92
C ASP A 100 -31.13 -8.30 21.44
N TYR A 101 -32.23 -7.76 21.97
CA TYR A 101 -32.48 -7.58 23.39
C TYR A 101 -33.51 -8.61 23.87
N THR A 102 -33.10 -9.88 23.88
CA THR A 102 -33.98 -11.05 24.10
C THR A 102 -34.73 -11.03 25.44
N PHE A 103 -34.22 -10.33 26.45
CA PHE A 103 -34.83 -10.24 27.79
C PHE A 103 -35.53 -8.90 28.06
N VAL A 104 -35.66 -8.05 27.04
CA VAL A 104 -36.33 -6.75 27.15
C VAL A 104 -37.70 -6.84 26.47
N VAL A 105 -38.74 -6.49 27.22
CA VAL A 105 -40.14 -6.54 26.76
C VAL A 105 -40.70 -5.15 26.43
N ASP A 106 -40.09 -4.10 26.98
CA ASP A 106 -40.52 -2.72 26.77
C ASP A 106 -39.79 -2.08 25.56
N PRO A 107 -40.52 -1.55 24.56
CA PRO A 107 -39.90 -0.90 23.41
C PRO A 107 -39.13 0.37 23.76
N LYS A 108 -39.50 1.07 24.85
CA LYS A 108 -38.77 2.26 25.30
C LYS A 108 -37.42 1.87 25.90
N GLN A 109 -37.40 0.94 26.86
CA GLN A 109 -36.16 0.41 27.44
C GLN A 109 -35.21 -0.12 26.35
N THR A 110 -35.75 -0.77 25.32
CA THR A 110 -34.94 -1.26 24.19
C THR A 110 -34.25 -0.12 23.44
N ARG A 111 -34.92 1.00 23.21
CA ARG A 111 -34.31 2.18 22.56
C ARG A 111 -33.25 2.83 23.44
N GLU A 112 -33.50 2.91 24.74
CA GLU A 112 -32.55 3.47 25.70
C GLU A 112 -31.27 2.63 25.77
N LEU A 113 -31.39 1.31 25.84
CA LEU A 113 -30.24 0.38 25.80
C LEU A 113 -29.50 0.44 24.45
N ALA A 114 -30.22 0.55 23.34
CA ALA A 114 -29.60 0.71 22.02
C ALA A 114 -28.83 2.04 21.91
N SER A 115 -29.37 3.13 22.44
CA SER A 115 -28.68 4.43 22.48
C SER A 115 -27.46 4.39 23.40
N LEU A 116 -27.57 3.72 24.55
CA LEU A 116 -26.45 3.49 25.47
C LEU A 116 -25.34 2.63 24.83
N GLU A 117 -25.69 1.61 24.05
CA GLU A 117 -24.72 0.77 23.34
C GLU A 117 -23.97 1.54 22.26
N ILE A 118 -24.67 2.40 21.50
CA ILE A 118 -24.04 3.33 20.56
C ILE A 118 -23.08 4.24 21.32
N SER A 119 -23.54 4.85 22.42
CA SER A 119 -22.73 5.78 23.21
C SER A 119 -21.46 5.13 23.78
N ASN A 120 -21.58 3.92 24.34
CA ASN A 120 -20.45 3.15 24.86
C ASN A 120 -19.47 2.74 23.77
N SER A 121 -19.92 2.52 22.52
CA SER A 121 -19.02 2.23 21.39
C SER A 121 -18.16 3.44 20.99
N ARG A 122 -18.50 4.64 21.46
CA ARG A 122 -17.78 5.89 21.17
C ARG A 122 -16.82 6.33 22.27
N GLU A 123 -16.75 5.60 23.39
CA GLU A 123 -15.72 5.79 24.41
C GLU A 123 -14.37 5.32 23.84
N GLY A 124 -13.70 6.28 23.19
CA GLY A 124 -12.68 6.01 22.19
C GLY A 124 -11.31 5.70 22.77
N ILE A 125 -10.98 6.33 23.89
CA ILE A 125 -9.65 6.33 24.48
C ILE A 125 -9.56 5.18 25.48
N LYS A 126 -8.63 4.27 25.25
CA LYS A 126 -8.41 3.08 26.09
C LYS A 126 -6.94 2.96 26.40
N GLY A 127 -6.59 2.33 27.51
CA GLY A 127 -5.18 2.22 27.86
C GLY A 127 -4.88 1.27 29.00
N ARG A 128 -3.59 1.10 29.24
CA ARG A 128 -3.05 0.39 30.39
C ARG A 128 -2.15 1.36 31.16
N VAL A 129 -2.39 1.48 32.46
CA VAL A 129 -1.57 2.28 33.36
C VAL A 129 -1.00 1.41 34.48
N PRO A 130 0.33 1.30 34.59
CA PRO A 130 0.97 0.67 35.75
C PRO A 130 0.95 1.65 36.93
N LEU A 131 0.17 1.32 37.95
CA LEU A 131 0.06 2.09 39.19
C LEU A 131 0.90 1.44 40.30
N ARG A 132 1.28 2.25 41.29
CA ARG A 132 1.97 1.77 42.48
C ARG A 132 1.02 0.99 43.41
N PRO A 133 1.53 0.03 44.22
CA PRO A 133 0.71 -0.90 45.01
C PRO A 133 -0.26 -0.27 46.02
N TYR A 134 -0.02 0.97 46.44
CA TYR A 134 -0.93 1.65 47.37
C TYR A 134 -2.20 2.18 46.68
N MET A 135 -2.22 2.20 45.35
CA MET A 135 -3.41 2.47 44.55
C MET A 135 -4.11 1.12 44.36
N ASP A 136 -5.24 0.92 45.05
CA ASP A 136 -6.01 -0.34 45.07
C ASP A 136 -7.36 -0.18 44.33
N PRO A 137 -7.35 -0.08 42.98
CA PRO A 137 -8.56 0.04 42.19
C PRO A 137 -9.26 -1.31 41.98
N GLU A 138 -10.59 -1.30 42.00
CA GLU A 138 -11.39 -2.47 41.62
C GLU A 138 -12.03 -2.30 40.23
N PRO A 139 -12.22 -3.40 39.46
CA PRO A 139 -13.01 -3.37 38.23
C PRO A 139 -14.38 -2.72 38.41
N GLY A 140 -14.66 -1.69 37.61
CA GLY A 140 -15.87 -0.88 37.69
C GLY A 140 -15.73 0.42 38.50
N ASN A 141 -14.61 0.65 39.18
CA ASN A 141 -14.30 1.97 39.74
C ASN A 141 -14.06 2.97 38.61
N THR A 142 -14.15 4.26 38.93
CA THR A 142 -13.74 5.34 38.02
C THR A 142 -12.62 6.16 38.66
N PHE A 143 -11.75 6.75 37.86
CA PHE A 143 -10.68 7.64 38.32
C PHE A 143 -10.45 8.76 37.31
N ILE A 144 -9.63 9.75 37.67
CA ILE A 144 -9.23 10.86 36.80
C ILE A 144 -7.71 10.98 36.73
N PHE A 145 -7.17 11.40 35.60
CA PHE A 145 -5.76 11.77 35.46
C PHE A 145 -5.57 13.27 35.77
N ASP A 146 -4.55 13.59 36.58
CA ASP A 146 -4.12 14.95 36.96
C ASP A 146 -2.62 15.07 36.68
N GLU A 147 -2.25 14.90 35.40
CA GLU A 147 -0.88 14.97 34.90
C GLU A 147 -0.88 15.44 33.42
N PRO A 148 -0.37 16.65 33.13
CA PRO A 148 -0.33 17.19 31.76
C PRO A 148 0.44 16.30 30.77
N ASP A 149 1.50 15.64 31.23
CA ASP A 149 2.38 14.83 30.37
C ASP A 149 1.68 13.59 29.78
N PHE A 150 0.56 13.14 30.36
CA PHE A 150 -0.17 11.97 29.88
C PHE A 150 -1.16 12.25 28.75
N ALA A 151 -1.34 13.51 28.32
CA ALA A 151 -2.39 13.94 27.37
C ALA A 151 -3.84 13.63 27.83
N LEU A 152 -4.02 13.09 29.02
CA LEU A 152 -5.30 12.60 29.56
C LEU A 152 -5.84 13.48 30.70
N SER A 153 -5.30 14.68 30.89
CA SER A 153 -5.64 15.54 32.03
C SER A 153 -7.14 15.79 32.13
N ASN A 154 -7.70 15.65 33.33
CA ASN A 154 -9.13 15.77 33.64
C ASN A 154 -10.08 14.79 32.91
N LEU A 155 -9.57 13.79 32.18
CA LEU A 155 -10.41 12.75 31.61
C LEU A 155 -10.78 11.73 32.68
N LYS A 156 -12.08 11.43 32.74
CA LYS A 156 -12.62 10.39 33.59
C LYS A 156 -12.50 9.04 32.91
N CYS A 157 -11.90 8.09 33.62
CA CYS A 157 -11.62 6.76 33.14
C CYS A 157 -12.37 5.72 33.99
N PHE A 158 -12.87 4.68 33.35
CA PHE A 158 -13.54 3.54 33.92
C PHE A 158 -12.61 2.33 33.92
N VAL A 159 -12.44 1.72 35.08
CA VAL A 159 -11.59 0.55 35.26
C VAL A 159 -12.29 -0.67 34.66
N LEU A 160 -11.67 -1.26 33.64
CA LEU A 160 -12.17 -2.45 32.99
C LEU A 160 -11.65 -3.72 33.64
N ASP A 161 -10.36 -3.73 33.95
CA ASP A 161 -9.66 -4.90 34.47
C ASP A 161 -8.45 -4.43 35.29
N VAL A 162 -8.03 -5.27 36.24
CA VAL A 162 -6.94 -4.99 37.18
C VAL A 162 -6.08 -6.25 37.30
N GLU A 163 -4.80 -6.12 36.99
CA GLU A 163 -3.82 -7.20 37.01
C GLU A 163 -2.71 -6.87 38.02
N ASP A 164 -2.54 -7.72 39.03
CA ASP A 164 -1.49 -7.58 40.02
C ASP A 164 -0.18 -8.19 39.51
N ASP A 165 0.82 -7.36 39.23
CA ASP A 165 2.16 -7.80 38.88
C ASP A 165 3.01 -7.90 40.15
N THR A 166 3.05 -9.11 40.70
CA THR A 166 3.83 -9.43 41.91
C THR A 166 5.35 -9.41 41.70
N GLU A 167 5.84 -9.46 40.46
CA GLU A 167 7.27 -9.45 40.17
C GLU A 167 7.83 -8.03 40.21
N ASN A 168 7.06 -7.06 39.72
CA ASN A 168 7.46 -5.65 39.68
C ASN A 168 6.87 -4.80 40.83
N ASP A 169 6.03 -5.38 41.70
CA ASP A 169 5.30 -4.67 42.76
C ASP A 169 4.49 -3.51 42.16
N THR A 170 3.66 -3.81 41.14
CA THR A 170 2.81 -2.84 40.45
C THR A 170 1.42 -3.40 40.18
N VAL A 171 0.42 -2.51 40.12
CA VAL A 171 -0.96 -2.85 39.77
C VAL A 171 -1.25 -2.28 38.39
N VAL A 172 -1.44 -3.15 37.40
CA VAL A 172 -1.69 -2.75 36.01
C VAL A 172 -3.18 -2.62 35.78
N VAL A 173 -3.63 -1.39 35.53
CA VAL A 173 -5.05 -1.07 35.32
C VAL A 173 -5.33 -0.92 33.84
N THR A 174 -6.27 -1.71 33.32
CA THR A 174 -6.85 -1.50 31.99
C THR A 174 -8.06 -0.60 32.11
N PHE A 175 -8.09 0.50 31.36
CA PHE A 175 -9.16 1.49 31.44
C PHE A 175 -9.72 1.87 30.06
N GLU A 176 -10.93 2.43 30.08
CA GLU A 176 -11.49 3.19 28.97
C GLU A 176 -12.07 4.50 29.48
N THR A 177 -12.19 5.51 28.63
CA THR A 177 -12.81 6.77 29.01
C THR A 177 -14.31 6.63 29.28
N GLU A 178 -14.83 7.55 30.07
CA GLU A 178 -16.19 7.48 30.60
C GLU A 178 -16.83 8.87 30.67
N THR A 179 -17.77 9.15 29.76
CA THR A 179 -18.47 10.44 29.69
C THR A 179 -19.80 10.41 30.41
N ASP A 180 -19.97 11.21 31.45
CA ASP A 180 -21.25 11.28 32.20
C ASP A 180 -22.42 11.80 31.36
N GLY A 181 -22.15 12.62 30.33
CA GLY A 181 -23.17 13.15 29.41
C GLY A 181 -23.85 12.08 28.55
N LYS A 182 -23.31 10.86 28.45
CA LYS A 182 -23.92 9.79 27.64
C LYS A 182 -25.19 9.21 28.25
N TYR A 183 -25.27 9.20 29.58
CA TYR A 183 -26.42 8.65 30.31
C TYR A 183 -27.70 9.46 30.07
N PRO A 184 -27.74 10.79 30.30
CA PRO A 184 -28.93 11.57 30.02
C PRO A 184 -29.30 11.57 28.52
N TYR A 185 -28.32 11.46 27.61
CA TYR A 185 -28.60 11.28 26.18
C TYR A 185 -29.25 9.92 25.87
N ALA A 186 -28.68 8.83 26.38
CA ALA A 186 -29.22 7.49 26.17
C ALA A 186 -30.65 7.33 26.70
N TYR A 187 -30.97 7.98 27.81
CA TYR A 187 -32.30 7.99 28.42
C TYR A 187 -33.25 9.06 27.86
N GLY A 188 -32.88 9.73 26.77
CA GLY A 188 -33.71 10.73 26.11
C GLY A 188 -33.99 11.98 26.94
N GLN A 189 -33.18 12.25 27.96
CA GLN A 189 -33.24 13.46 28.79
C GLN A 189 -32.55 14.65 28.11
N THR A 190 -31.61 14.39 27.19
CA THR A 190 -31.00 15.39 26.30
C THR A 190 -31.21 15.00 24.83
N GLY A 191 -31.38 16.01 23.96
CA GLY A 191 -31.62 15.80 22.53
C GLY A 191 -30.35 15.69 21.67
N SER A 192 -29.19 16.03 22.23
CA SER A 192 -27.91 16.01 21.52
C SER A 192 -26.92 15.08 22.24
N PRO A 193 -26.15 14.27 21.50
CA PRO A 193 -25.11 13.44 22.09
C PRO A 193 -23.97 14.29 22.69
N PRO A 194 -23.23 13.75 23.67
CA PRO A 194 -22.04 14.42 24.19
C PRO A 194 -20.97 14.58 23.09
N PRO A 195 -20.14 15.64 23.17
CA PRO A 195 -19.01 15.81 22.26
C PRO A 195 -18.00 14.66 22.40
N ALA A 196 -17.27 14.38 21.33
CA ALA A 196 -16.18 13.42 21.38
C ALA A 196 -15.10 13.89 22.37
N GLN A 197 -14.53 12.94 23.11
CA GLN A 197 -13.39 13.23 23.98
C GLN A 197 -12.18 13.51 23.11
N GLU A 198 -11.44 14.56 23.47
CA GLU A 198 -10.18 14.92 22.83
C GLU A 198 -9.06 14.71 23.84
N LEU A 199 -7.88 14.32 23.33
CA LEU A 199 -6.65 14.37 24.12
C LEU A 199 -6.25 15.83 24.30
N ASP A 200 -5.78 16.19 25.48
CA ASP A 200 -5.17 17.50 25.65
C ASP A 200 -3.87 17.54 24.82
N PRO A 201 -3.68 18.57 23.98
CA PRO A 201 -2.43 18.73 23.25
C PRO A 201 -1.27 18.86 24.23
N ILE A 202 -0.39 17.85 24.27
CA ILE A 202 0.88 17.96 25.00
C ILE A 202 1.68 19.08 24.34
N ASP A 203 2.08 20.09 25.11
CA ASP A 203 3.05 21.08 24.66
C ASP A 203 4.42 20.40 24.57
N PRO A 204 4.95 20.14 23.35
CA PRO A 204 6.22 19.43 23.19
C PRO A 204 7.42 20.28 23.62
N PHE A 205 7.21 21.57 23.92
CA PHE A 205 8.23 22.51 24.33
C PHE A 205 8.31 22.71 25.85
N PHE A 206 7.37 22.16 26.61
CA PHE A 206 7.39 22.27 28.07
C PHE A 206 8.54 21.45 28.67
N VAL A 207 9.29 22.07 29.60
CA VAL A 207 10.36 21.43 30.37
C VAL A 207 10.09 21.70 31.85
N THR A 208 9.86 20.64 32.62
CA THR A 208 9.59 20.75 34.05
C THR A 208 10.78 21.38 34.79
N PRO A 209 10.56 22.43 35.62
CA PRO A 209 11.61 23.06 36.41
C PRO A 209 12.18 22.11 37.47
N PRO A 210 13.35 22.44 38.05
CA PRO A 210 13.91 21.68 39.18
C PRO A 210 12.90 21.48 40.30
N GLY A 211 12.82 20.26 40.81
CA GLY A 211 11.99 19.93 41.96
C GLY A 211 12.51 20.61 43.23
N ALA A 212 11.60 20.96 44.14
CA ALA A 212 11.97 21.52 45.43
C ALA A 212 12.85 20.52 46.21
N GLY A 213 14.13 20.87 46.41
CA GLY A 213 15.12 20.02 47.09
C GLY A 213 16.09 19.26 46.18
N ASP A 214 15.96 19.37 44.86
CA ASP A 214 16.88 18.75 43.89
C ASP A 214 18.33 19.23 44.06
N TRP A 215 18.52 20.49 44.48
CA TRP A 215 19.81 21.16 44.58
C TRP A 215 19.99 21.83 45.94
N THR A 216 21.16 21.61 46.54
CA THR A 216 21.61 22.24 47.78
C THR A 216 22.83 23.13 47.48
N ILE A 217 22.82 24.37 47.98
CA ILE A 217 23.89 25.36 47.76
C ILE A 217 24.65 25.58 49.06
N THR A 218 25.98 25.42 49.02
CA THR A 218 26.88 25.66 50.16
C THR A 218 27.99 26.66 49.80
N PRO A 219 28.28 27.67 50.65
CA PRO A 219 29.44 28.56 50.46
C PRO A 219 30.77 27.82 50.55
N ARG A 220 31.70 28.13 49.63
CA ARG A 220 33.06 27.56 49.59
C ARG A 220 34.10 28.59 50.04
N PRO A 221 34.76 28.41 51.21
CA PRO A 221 35.82 29.30 51.68
C PRO A 221 37.15 29.09 50.91
N PRO A 222 38.02 30.12 50.78
CA PRO A 222 39.30 30.01 50.07
C PRO A 222 40.33 29.18 50.86
N SER A 223 41.11 28.34 50.16
CA SER A 223 42.21 27.57 50.76
C SER A 223 43.56 27.82 50.04
N ASN A 224 44.63 27.93 50.84
CA ASN A 224 46.06 27.95 50.43
C ASN A 224 46.45 28.83 49.22
N GLY A 225 46.20 30.14 49.30
CA GLY A 225 46.89 31.16 48.48
C GLY A 225 46.64 31.16 46.97
N ALA A 226 45.91 30.18 46.44
CA ALA A 226 45.65 30.03 45.00
C ALA A 226 44.15 29.96 44.63
N GLN A 227 43.24 29.76 45.59
CA GLN A 227 41.82 29.52 45.34
C GLN A 227 40.94 30.73 45.69
N LEU A 228 40.06 31.14 44.77
CA LEU A 228 39.11 32.26 44.92
C LEU A 228 37.84 31.81 45.69
N PRO A 229 37.15 32.69 46.44
CA PRO A 229 35.89 32.38 47.11
C PRO A 229 34.74 32.07 46.12
N GLY A 230 33.85 31.13 46.48
CA GLY A 230 32.82 30.58 45.57
C GLY A 230 31.63 29.88 46.26
N PHE A 231 30.81 29.19 45.47
CA PHE A 231 29.71 28.31 45.94
C PHE A 231 29.83 26.91 45.35
N ASP A 232 29.40 25.91 46.11
CA ASP A 232 29.26 24.51 45.72
C ASP A 232 27.78 24.15 45.65
N LEU A 233 27.31 23.70 44.49
CA LEU A 233 25.96 23.17 44.30
C LEU A 233 26.04 21.65 44.26
N THR A 234 25.39 20.97 45.21
CA THR A 234 25.31 19.50 45.24
C THR A 234 23.86 19.06 45.07
N GLY A 235 23.59 18.14 44.13
CA GLY A 235 22.22 17.77 43.77
C GLY A 235 22.13 16.76 42.64
N PHE A 236 20.95 16.65 42.03
CA PHE A 236 20.71 15.85 40.83
C PHE A 236 19.63 16.50 39.95
N VAL A 237 19.58 16.10 38.67
CA VAL A 237 18.52 16.54 37.74
C VAL A 237 17.36 15.56 37.79
N SER A 238 16.22 15.97 38.38
CA SER A 238 15.01 15.13 38.48
C SER A 238 14.29 14.93 37.14
N ASN A 239 14.50 15.83 36.17
CA ASN A 239 13.94 15.71 34.83
C ASN A 239 14.79 14.77 33.97
N SER A 240 14.32 13.52 33.80
CA SER A 240 15.00 12.47 33.03
C SER A 240 15.20 12.78 31.54
N THR A 241 14.49 13.78 31.00
CA THR A 241 14.55 14.18 29.59
C THR A 241 15.41 15.41 29.34
N ALA A 242 15.97 16.02 30.40
CA ALA A 242 16.86 17.18 30.27
C ALA A 242 18.17 16.77 29.59
N THR A 243 18.62 17.56 28.61
CA THR A 243 19.89 17.38 27.91
C THR A 243 21.02 18.21 28.52
N ALA A 244 20.69 19.24 29.30
CA ALA A 244 21.66 20.04 30.03
C ALA A 244 21.02 20.72 31.26
N ILE A 245 21.88 21.10 32.21
CA ILE A 245 21.56 22.02 33.30
C ILE A 245 22.29 23.34 33.07
N ILE A 246 21.61 24.45 33.35
CA ILE A 246 22.17 25.80 33.32
C ILE A 246 22.08 26.38 34.73
N VAL A 247 23.20 26.88 35.23
CA VAL A 247 23.28 27.57 36.51
C VAL A 247 23.74 29.00 36.27
N GLU A 248 22.98 29.95 36.80
CA GLU A 248 23.24 31.37 36.67
C GLU A 248 23.35 32.03 38.06
N THR A 249 24.10 33.12 38.14
CA THR A 249 24.22 33.96 39.33
C THR A 249 23.72 35.36 39.04
N GLY A 250 23.03 35.98 39.99
CA GLY A 250 22.52 37.34 39.87
C GLY A 250 22.61 38.12 41.19
N PRO A 251 22.64 39.46 41.16
CA PRO A 251 22.66 40.27 42.37
C PRO A 251 21.29 40.37 43.06
N SER A 252 20.20 39.92 42.42
CA SER A 252 18.84 39.90 42.96
C SER A 252 18.05 38.69 42.47
N ALA A 253 16.91 38.40 43.11
CA ALA A 253 15.99 37.33 42.70
C ALA A 253 15.37 37.51 41.29
N ASN A 254 15.51 38.69 40.69
CA ASN A 254 15.02 39.01 39.34
C ASN A 254 16.17 39.17 38.32
N GLY A 255 17.42 38.87 38.70
CA GLY A 255 18.61 39.11 37.89
C GLY A 255 19.20 40.52 38.05
N PRO A 256 19.99 41.02 37.08
CA PRO A 256 20.40 40.35 35.84
C PRO A 256 21.18 39.05 36.11
N TRP A 257 20.93 38.04 35.29
CA TRP A 257 21.53 36.72 35.42
C TRP A 257 22.80 36.61 34.59
N LYS A 258 23.84 36.03 35.18
CA LYS A 258 25.11 35.71 34.55
C LYS A 258 25.33 34.20 34.65
N GLN A 259 25.39 33.53 33.51
CA GLN A 259 25.68 32.11 33.45
C GLN A 259 27.02 31.80 34.13
N ALA A 260 26.95 30.95 35.16
CA ALA A 260 28.10 30.47 35.91
C ALA A 260 28.53 29.08 35.45
N TYR A 261 27.57 28.25 35.01
CA TYR A 261 27.83 26.90 34.54
C TYR A 261 26.77 26.42 33.53
N GLN A 262 27.19 25.57 32.59
CA GLN A 262 26.31 24.75 31.77
C GLN A 262 26.97 23.39 31.56
N GLY A 263 26.23 22.31 31.75
CA GLY A 263 26.79 20.96 31.69
C GLY A 263 25.75 19.86 31.54
N PRO A 264 26.20 18.59 31.47
CA PRO A 264 25.31 17.46 31.26
C PRO A 264 24.37 17.23 32.46
N PRO A 265 23.21 16.59 32.25
CA PRO A 265 22.22 16.32 33.30
C PRO A 265 22.71 15.32 34.37
N THR A 266 23.84 14.65 34.13
CA THR A 266 24.48 13.69 35.05
C THR A 266 25.36 14.35 36.11
N VAL A 267 25.51 15.67 36.08
CA VAL A 267 26.34 16.39 37.05
C VAL A 267 25.69 16.35 38.44
N THR A 268 26.50 16.04 39.45
CA THR A 268 26.06 15.99 40.86
C THR A 268 26.70 17.06 41.74
N ASN A 269 27.78 17.70 41.25
CA ASN A 269 28.47 18.78 41.93
C ASN A 269 28.92 19.86 40.93
N ILE A 270 28.51 21.11 41.17
CA ILE A 270 28.81 22.26 40.30
C ILE A 270 29.51 23.35 41.13
N PRO A 271 30.81 23.62 40.86
CA PRO A 271 31.52 24.73 41.48
C PRO A 271 31.24 26.06 40.77
N ILE A 272 31.01 27.14 41.52
CA ILE A 272 30.94 28.52 41.03
C ILE A 272 32.09 29.32 41.62
N ASP A 273 33.04 29.72 40.78
CA ASP A 273 34.24 30.48 41.18
C ASP A 273 34.24 31.92 40.62
N GLY A 274 35.14 32.77 41.13
CA GLY A 274 35.35 34.13 40.63
C GLY A 274 34.31 35.16 41.12
N LEU A 275 33.70 34.92 42.27
CA LEU A 275 32.74 35.83 42.89
C LEU A 275 33.46 36.92 43.70
N GLN A 276 32.87 38.11 43.77
CA GLN A 276 33.39 39.17 44.64
C GLN A 276 33.27 38.76 46.12
N PRO A 277 34.37 38.78 46.89
CA PRO A 277 34.33 38.51 48.33
C PRO A 277 33.36 39.44 49.06
N GLY A 278 32.55 38.92 49.98
CA GLY A 278 31.59 39.68 50.78
C GLY A 278 30.30 40.11 50.06
N ALA A 279 30.14 39.84 48.76
CA ALA A 279 28.94 40.21 48.01
C ALA A 279 27.82 39.16 48.11
N THR A 280 26.55 39.62 48.03
CA THR A 280 25.36 38.76 48.01
C THR A 280 24.96 38.36 46.59
N TYR A 281 24.65 37.08 46.40
CA TYR A 281 24.20 36.51 45.13
C TYR A 281 22.92 35.68 45.32
N PHE A 282 22.10 35.66 44.28
CA PHE A 282 21.04 34.69 44.03
C PHE A 282 21.53 33.73 42.96
N ILE A 283 21.17 32.46 43.07
CA ILE A 283 21.55 31.40 42.14
C ILE A 283 20.29 30.88 41.49
N ALA A 284 20.21 30.94 40.16
CA ALA A 284 19.08 30.40 39.39
C ALA A 284 19.50 29.11 38.68
N ILE A 285 18.64 28.10 38.71
CA ILE A 285 18.85 26.82 38.04
C ILE A 285 17.74 26.61 37.01
N GLN A 286 18.12 26.17 35.81
CA GLN A 286 17.20 25.79 34.74
C GLN A 286 17.60 24.45 34.13
N TYR A 287 16.60 23.66 33.74
CA TYR A 287 16.81 22.48 32.91
C TYR A 287 16.55 22.82 31.45
N GLN A 288 17.40 22.30 30.57
CA GLN A 288 17.34 22.50 29.14
C GLN A 288 17.07 21.16 28.46
N ARG A 289 16.11 21.14 27.53
CA ARG A 289 15.89 20.03 26.59
C ARG A 289 15.97 20.59 25.18
N ASN A 290 17.05 20.27 24.47
CA ASN A 290 17.36 20.88 23.16
C ASN A 290 17.38 22.42 23.23
N GLN A 291 16.46 23.12 22.56
CA GLN A 291 16.36 24.59 22.59
C GLN A 291 15.30 25.13 23.56
N ASN A 292 14.67 24.25 24.35
CA ASN A 292 13.64 24.63 25.32
C ASN A 292 14.21 24.69 26.73
N TYR A 293 13.70 25.60 27.54
CA TYR A 293 14.17 25.87 28.89
C TYR A 293 13.01 25.83 29.88
N SER A 294 13.25 25.25 31.06
CA SER A 294 12.31 25.36 32.17
C SER A 294 12.23 26.79 32.70
N GLU A 295 11.21 27.07 33.52
CA GLU A 295 11.24 28.25 34.39
C GLU A 295 12.47 28.22 35.33
N ARG A 296 12.93 29.40 35.77
CA ARG A 296 14.07 29.54 36.70
C ARG A 296 13.63 29.22 38.10
N GLU A 297 14.24 28.21 38.70
CA GLU A 297 14.17 28.02 40.15
C GLU A 297 15.26 28.87 40.80
N VAL A 298 14.88 29.83 41.63
CA VAL A 298 15.78 30.84 42.21
C VAL A 298 16.03 30.56 43.68
N PHE A 299 17.31 30.37 44.02
CA PHE A 299 17.80 30.13 45.37
C PHE A 299 18.55 31.35 45.90
N GLY A 300 18.38 31.64 47.20
CA GLY A 300 19.13 32.69 47.90
C GLY A 300 18.24 33.59 48.76
N PRO A 301 18.79 34.68 49.31
CA PRO A 301 20.15 35.21 49.08
C PRO A 301 21.29 34.41 49.77
N PHE A 302 22.46 34.32 49.13
CA PHE A 302 23.70 33.75 49.68
C PHE A 302 24.86 34.77 49.64
N THR A 303 25.78 34.74 50.61
CA THR A 303 26.92 35.70 50.68
C THR A 303 28.26 35.00 50.46
N ALA A 304 29.11 35.56 49.59
CA ALA A 304 30.43 35.01 49.26
C ALA A 304 31.48 35.28 50.38
N PRO A 305 32.38 34.33 50.72
CA PRO A 305 33.41 34.50 51.76
C PRO A 305 34.53 35.53 51.46
N ASP A 306 35.21 36.03 52.49
CA ASP A 306 36.33 37.01 52.42
C ASP A 306 37.68 36.41 51.98
N LEU A 307 38.64 37.26 51.55
CA LEU A 307 39.98 36.90 51.03
C LEU A 307 41.08 37.11 52.11
N ILE A 308 41.91 36.10 52.41
CA ILE A 308 43.02 36.18 53.39
C ILE A 308 44.38 36.13 52.67
N ALA A 309 45.24 37.16 52.82
CA ALA A 309 46.59 37.22 52.22
C ALA A 309 47.69 36.95 53.27
N GLY A 310 48.68 36.11 52.93
CA GLY A 310 49.83 35.80 53.78
C GLY A 310 51.14 36.35 53.23
N ASP A 311 51.81 37.24 53.99
CA ASP A 311 53.29 37.33 54.10
C ASP A 311 53.74 38.39 55.13
N LEU A 312 54.53 37.96 56.13
CA LEU A 312 55.56 38.70 56.89
C LEU A 312 56.18 37.75 57.93
N SER A 313 57.38 37.20 57.65
CA SER A 313 58.15 36.39 58.61
C SER A 313 59.52 37.02 58.93
N PRO A 314 60.00 37.01 60.19
CA PRO A 314 61.14 37.81 60.69
C PRO A 314 62.58 37.33 60.36
N GLU A 315 62.77 36.36 59.45
CA GLU A 315 64.06 35.61 59.36
C GLU A 315 64.90 35.86 58.08
N SER A 316 64.92 37.08 57.51
CA SER A 316 65.71 37.33 56.29
C SER A 316 67.23 37.58 56.56
N PRO A 317 68.15 36.88 55.85
CA PRO A 317 69.61 36.90 56.05
C PRO A 317 70.33 38.23 55.75
N VAL A 318 69.65 39.23 55.20
CA VAL A 318 70.22 40.56 54.93
C VAL A 318 70.54 41.35 56.21
N ARG A 319 69.93 41.00 57.36
CA ARG A 319 70.16 41.70 58.64
C ARG A 319 71.41 41.23 59.42
N ILE A 320 71.99 40.08 59.08
CA ILE A 320 73.15 39.52 59.80
C ILE A 320 74.45 40.23 59.38
N ALA A 321 74.62 40.54 58.09
CA ALA A 321 75.84 41.18 57.57
C ALA A 321 76.06 42.65 58.03
N VAL A 322 75.00 43.34 58.47
CA VAL A 322 75.10 44.73 58.95
C VAL A 322 75.49 44.81 60.43
N THR A 323 75.32 43.73 61.20
CA THR A 323 75.63 43.71 62.64
C THR A 323 77.12 43.43 62.89
N GLU A 324 77.76 42.61 62.04
CA GLU A 324 79.16 42.17 62.20
C GLU A 324 80.21 43.26 61.89
N ILE A 325 79.86 44.26 61.08
CA ILE A 325 80.74 45.39 60.73
C ILE A 325 80.84 46.41 61.89
N THR A 326 79.84 46.45 62.78
CA THR A 326 79.81 47.41 63.89
C THR A 326 80.73 46.98 65.06
N ASP A 327 80.99 45.68 65.21
CA ASP A 327 81.82 45.15 66.32
C ASP A 327 83.34 45.23 66.08
N ARG A 328 83.80 45.43 64.83
CA ARG A 328 85.24 45.46 64.49
C ARG A 328 85.93 46.82 64.68
N LEU A 329 85.21 47.85 65.11
CA LEU A 329 85.73 49.23 65.25
C LEU A 329 86.22 49.62 66.65
N VAL A 330 86.23 48.71 67.63
CA VAL A 330 86.56 49.01 69.05
C VAL A 330 88.06 48.84 69.40
N GLY A 331 88.92 48.40 68.47
CA GLY A 331 90.32 48.02 68.77
C GLY A 331 91.42 49.10 68.68
N VAL A 332 91.09 50.36 68.38
CA VAL A 332 92.12 51.39 68.06
C VAL A 332 92.71 52.07 69.31
N GLU A 333 92.05 52.01 70.47
CA GLU A 333 92.53 52.67 71.69
C GLU A 333 93.73 51.97 72.37
N GLN A 334 93.95 50.68 72.10
CA GLN A 334 94.97 49.86 72.78
C GLN A 334 96.39 50.02 72.21
N ILE A 335 96.54 50.59 71.02
CA ILE A 335 97.85 50.75 70.33
C ILE A 335 98.58 52.03 70.76
N SER A 336 97.85 53.04 71.24
CA SER A 336 98.43 54.33 71.66
C SER A 336 99.21 54.26 72.99
N ALA A 337 98.85 53.31 73.87
CA ALA A 337 99.50 53.14 75.17
C ALA A 337 100.87 52.46 75.09
N THR A 338 101.09 51.57 74.12
CA THR A 338 102.33 50.80 73.98
C THR A 338 103.47 51.62 73.36
N ASN A 339 103.15 52.57 72.46
CA ASN A 339 104.15 53.42 71.82
C ASN A 339 104.69 54.53 72.76
N ALA A 340 103.94 54.91 73.80
CA ALA A 340 104.40 55.90 74.77
C ALA A 340 105.49 55.36 75.71
N ALA A 341 105.50 54.04 75.97
CA ALA A 341 106.50 53.40 76.84
C ALA A 341 107.87 53.24 76.16
N ALA A 342 107.90 52.98 74.85
CA ALA A 342 109.14 52.75 74.10
C ALA A 342 109.98 54.02 73.86
N VAL A 343 109.36 55.21 73.96
CA VAL A 343 110.05 56.50 73.79
C VAL A 343 110.76 56.94 75.08
N ALA A 344 110.25 56.52 76.25
CA ALA A 344 110.86 56.86 77.55
C ALA A 344 112.18 56.10 77.80
N ASP A 345 112.31 54.87 77.30
CA ASP A 345 113.54 54.06 77.47
C ASP A 345 114.72 54.54 76.60
N LEU A 346 114.46 55.37 75.58
CA LEU A 346 115.50 55.86 74.67
C LEU A 346 116.23 57.12 75.18
N GLU A 347 115.66 57.85 76.14
CA GLU A 347 116.26 59.09 76.68
C GLU A 347 117.29 58.85 77.81
N GLU A 348 117.38 57.64 78.37
CA GLU A 348 118.31 57.33 79.49
C GLU A 348 119.72 56.89 79.03
N VAL A 349 119.90 56.49 77.76
CA VAL A 349 121.06 55.67 77.36
C VAL A 349 122.23 56.47 76.75
N PHE A 350 122.08 57.72 76.28
CA PHE A 350 123.16 58.36 75.49
C PHE A 350 123.49 59.82 75.84
N GLY A 351 124.66 60.01 76.49
CA GLY A 351 125.38 61.28 76.60
C GLY A 351 126.84 61.18 76.10
N ASP A 352 127.27 62.22 75.37
CA ASP A 352 128.62 62.80 75.10
C ASP A 352 129.81 61.91 74.62
N THR A 353 130.65 62.23 73.60
CA THR A 353 130.63 63.22 72.50
C THR A 353 131.59 62.91 71.32
N VAL A 354 132.14 61.70 71.14
CA VAL A 354 133.01 61.45 69.95
C VAL A 354 132.79 60.08 69.30
N SER A 355 132.46 59.05 70.07
CA SER A 355 132.06 57.74 69.52
C SER A 355 130.63 57.76 68.94
N ALA A 356 129.77 58.67 69.41
CA ALA A 356 128.38 58.78 68.98
C ALA A 356 128.23 59.17 67.50
N ALA A 357 129.14 59.95 66.91
CA ALA A 357 129.03 60.32 65.49
C ALA A 357 129.37 59.15 64.55
N ALA A 358 130.36 58.33 64.90
CA ALA A 358 130.73 57.14 64.13
C ALA A 358 129.69 56.01 64.31
N SER A 359 129.19 55.81 65.52
CA SER A 359 128.12 54.85 65.80
C SER A 359 126.76 55.31 65.24
N ALA A 360 126.45 56.61 65.22
CA ALA A 360 125.26 57.13 64.56
C ALA A 360 125.34 57.04 63.05
N ALA A 361 126.52 57.22 62.44
CA ALA A 361 126.71 56.99 61.00
C ALA A 361 126.54 55.49 60.65
N GLN A 362 127.14 54.58 61.41
CA GLN A 362 126.93 53.14 61.23
C GLN A 362 125.49 52.70 61.51
N ALA A 363 124.83 53.26 62.54
CA ALA A 363 123.44 52.96 62.85
C ALA A 363 122.47 53.55 61.80
N ALA A 364 122.76 54.73 61.25
CA ALA A 364 121.99 55.30 60.15
C ALA A 364 122.15 54.47 58.86
N GLU A 365 123.35 53.95 58.58
CA GLU A 365 123.58 53.07 57.43
C GLU A 365 122.91 51.70 57.63
N GLN A 366 122.96 51.12 58.83
CA GLN A 366 122.20 49.90 59.14
C GLN A 366 120.68 50.14 59.13
N ALA A 367 120.20 51.30 59.57
CA ALA A 367 118.78 51.67 59.48
C ALA A 367 118.34 51.89 58.03
N ALA A 368 119.19 52.45 57.18
CA ALA A 368 118.94 52.58 55.75
C ALA A 368 118.86 51.21 55.06
N VAL A 369 119.77 50.29 55.39
CA VAL A 369 119.74 48.90 54.90
C VAL A 369 118.50 48.15 55.41
N ALA A 370 118.12 48.33 56.67
CA ALA A 370 116.90 47.74 57.24
C ALA A 370 115.62 48.33 56.61
N THR A 371 115.62 49.62 56.27
CA THR A 371 114.50 50.28 55.58
C THR A 371 114.40 49.82 54.14
N GLN A 372 115.51 49.66 53.44
CA GLN A 372 115.57 49.08 52.09
C GLN A 372 115.08 47.63 52.10
N ALA A 373 115.54 46.81 53.05
CA ALA A 373 115.08 45.43 53.21
C ALA A 373 113.58 45.34 53.54
N LYS A 374 113.05 46.27 54.34
CA LYS A 374 111.61 46.36 54.63
C LYS A 374 110.80 46.83 53.42
N ALA A 375 111.33 47.75 52.62
CA ALA A 375 110.73 48.17 51.36
C ALA A 375 110.69 47.03 50.34
N ASP A 376 111.78 46.28 50.19
CA ASP A 376 111.87 45.11 49.31
C ASP A 376 110.92 43.98 49.77
N ALA A 377 110.78 43.78 51.09
CA ALA A 377 109.82 42.84 51.66
C ALA A 377 108.36 43.28 51.42
N LEU A 378 108.06 44.57 51.52
CA LEU A 378 106.73 45.12 51.23
C LEU A 378 106.37 45.01 49.75
N ILE A 379 107.32 45.33 48.85
CA ILE A 379 107.17 45.16 47.40
C ILE A 379 106.94 43.68 47.05
N SER A 380 107.68 42.77 47.69
CA SER A 380 107.49 41.32 47.51
C SER A 380 106.13 40.85 48.04
N SER A 381 105.65 41.40 49.17
CA SER A 381 104.32 41.08 49.70
C SER A 381 103.19 41.64 48.83
N ALA A 382 103.36 42.83 48.25
CA ALA A 382 102.41 43.44 47.33
C ALA A 382 102.32 42.64 46.04
N ALA A 383 103.46 42.23 45.46
CA ALA A 383 103.50 41.34 44.31
C ALA A 383 102.83 39.98 44.61
N ALA A 384 103.08 39.40 45.79
CA ALA A 384 102.40 38.16 46.20
C ALA A 384 100.87 38.34 46.34
N SER A 385 100.41 39.50 46.85
CA SER A 385 98.98 39.81 46.95
C SER A 385 98.31 40.03 45.58
N GLU A 386 99.03 40.62 44.63
CA GLU A 386 98.55 40.81 43.25
C GLU A 386 98.46 39.48 42.51
N GLN A 387 99.47 38.60 42.67
CA GLN A 387 99.40 37.22 42.18
C GLN A 387 98.23 36.43 42.79
N ALA A 388 97.96 36.60 44.09
CA ALA A 388 96.82 35.97 44.75
C ALA A 388 95.47 36.50 44.21
N ALA A 389 95.35 37.79 43.93
CA ALA A 389 94.16 38.38 43.31
C ALA A 389 93.94 37.86 41.87
N VAL A 390 95.01 37.69 41.09
CA VAL A 390 94.94 37.07 39.75
C VAL A 390 94.50 35.60 39.84
N ALA A 391 95.01 34.83 40.82
CA ALA A 391 94.60 33.45 41.03
C ALA A 391 93.12 33.33 41.45
N ILE A 392 92.62 34.24 42.29
CA ILE A 392 91.20 34.31 42.66
C ILE A 392 90.33 34.64 41.45
N GLN A 393 90.75 35.60 40.61
CA GLN A 393 90.01 35.94 39.38
C GLN A 393 90.00 34.79 38.37
N GLN A 394 91.09 34.02 38.26
CA GLN A 394 91.15 32.81 37.45
C GLN A 394 90.23 31.71 37.99
N ALA A 395 90.14 31.55 39.32
CA ALA A 395 89.21 30.61 39.96
C ALA A 395 87.73 31.01 39.72
N LEU A 396 87.39 32.29 39.86
CA LEU A 396 86.06 32.83 39.54
C LEU A 396 85.68 32.64 38.06
N ASN A 397 86.62 32.84 37.15
CA ASN A 397 86.40 32.60 35.73
C ASN A 397 86.19 31.10 35.44
N ALA A 398 86.91 30.21 36.13
CA ALA A 398 86.73 28.77 36.02
C ALA A 398 85.38 28.30 36.60
N GLU A 399 84.94 28.88 37.72
CA GLU A 399 83.62 28.62 38.32
C GLU A 399 82.48 29.12 37.42
N THR A 400 82.64 30.28 36.80
CA THR A 400 81.69 30.82 35.80
C THR A 400 81.62 29.91 34.56
N GLN A 401 82.75 29.40 34.08
CA GLN A 401 82.80 28.44 32.98
C GLN A 401 82.15 27.11 33.34
N ALA A 402 82.34 26.62 34.57
CA ALA A 402 81.69 25.41 35.09
C ALA A 402 80.16 25.60 35.20
N GLY A 403 79.70 26.76 35.68
CA GLY A 403 78.27 27.11 35.71
C GLY A 403 77.64 27.14 34.31
N ASN A 404 78.31 27.75 33.33
CA ASN A 404 77.84 27.76 31.94
C ASN A 404 77.80 26.35 31.32
N ALA A 405 78.78 25.50 31.61
CA ALA A 405 78.79 24.12 31.16
C ALA A 405 77.63 23.31 31.77
N GLN A 406 77.29 23.55 33.05
CA GLN A 406 76.15 22.93 33.71
C GLN A 406 74.81 23.38 33.08
N ILE A 407 74.64 24.68 32.80
CA ILE A 407 73.45 25.22 32.13
C ILE A 407 73.25 24.58 30.76
N TRP A 408 74.32 24.37 29.98
CA TRP A 408 74.23 23.69 28.69
C TRP A 408 73.91 22.20 28.82
N ALA A 409 74.44 21.53 29.85
CA ALA A 409 74.09 20.15 30.15
C ALA A 409 72.60 20.02 30.51
N ASP A 410 72.07 20.92 31.33
CA ASP A 410 70.66 20.94 31.72
C ASP A 410 69.73 21.26 30.54
N GLN A 411 70.12 22.20 29.66
CA GLN A 411 69.38 22.47 28.42
C GLN A 411 69.39 21.28 27.45
N SER A 412 70.51 20.55 27.36
CA SER A 412 70.61 19.34 26.55
C SER A 412 69.75 18.21 27.13
N ALA A 413 69.75 18.04 28.46
CA ALA A 413 68.88 17.09 29.14
C ALA A 413 67.39 17.42 28.94
N GLY A 414 66.98 18.69 29.09
CA GLY A 414 65.61 19.12 28.83
C GLY A 414 65.17 18.91 27.38
N SER A 415 66.08 19.12 26.43
CA SER A 415 65.83 18.84 25.00
C SER A 415 65.65 17.34 24.75
N ALA A 416 66.44 16.48 25.40
CA ALA A 416 66.30 15.02 25.32
C ALA A 416 64.98 14.53 25.93
N THR A 417 64.55 15.08 27.07
CA THR A 417 63.24 14.78 27.69
C THR A 417 62.08 15.19 26.80
N THR A 418 62.18 16.36 26.15
CA THR A 418 61.16 16.84 25.19
C THR A 418 61.06 15.92 23.98
N ALA A 419 62.19 15.49 23.42
CA ALA A 419 62.23 14.54 22.31
C ALA A 419 61.66 13.16 22.69
N SER A 420 61.96 12.67 23.90
CA SER A 420 61.40 11.42 24.43
C SER A 420 59.88 11.51 24.62
N SER A 421 59.39 12.65 25.09
CA SER A 421 57.95 12.88 25.28
C SER A 421 57.23 12.94 23.93
N ALA A 422 57.81 13.62 22.93
CA ALA A 422 57.27 13.65 21.58
C ALA A 422 57.24 12.26 20.92
N ALA A 423 58.25 11.42 21.15
CA ALA A 423 58.28 10.04 20.67
C ALA A 423 57.20 9.16 21.34
N ALA A 424 56.95 9.36 22.64
CA ALA A 424 55.87 8.69 23.37
C ALA A 424 54.48 9.08 22.83
N THR A 425 54.22 10.38 22.62
CA THR A 425 52.97 10.87 22.02
C THR A 425 52.77 10.36 20.59
N SER A 426 53.83 10.27 19.79
CA SER A 426 53.78 9.69 18.44
C SER A 426 53.42 8.20 18.48
N THR A 427 53.95 7.46 19.45
CA THR A 427 53.62 6.04 19.66
C THR A 427 52.16 5.84 20.09
N GLU A 428 51.67 6.71 20.98
CA GLU A 428 50.27 6.71 21.42
C GLU A 428 49.31 7.03 20.26
N GLN A 429 49.66 8.01 19.41
CA GLN A 429 48.89 8.32 18.20
C GLN A 429 48.89 7.21 17.15
N ALA A 430 50.00 6.48 17.00
CA ALA A 430 50.05 5.28 16.18
C ALA A 430 49.11 4.18 16.73
N GLY A 431 49.01 4.04 18.06
CA GLY A 431 48.07 3.15 18.72
C GLY A 431 46.61 3.54 18.48
N LEU A 432 46.27 4.83 18.66
CA LEU A 432 44.93 5.35 18.37
C LEU A 432 44.54 5.17 16.90
N SER A 433 45.47 5.38 15.97
CA SER A 433 45.26 5.15 14.54
C SER A 433 45.00 3.67 14.21
N ALA A 434 45.68 2.75 14.92
CA ALA A 434 45.45 1.31 14.77
C ALA A 434 44.08 0.88 15.32
N THR A 435 43.64 1.45 16.45
CA THR A 435 42.31 1.24 17.01
C THR A 435 41.22 1.77 16.08
N ALA A 436 41.37 3.00 15.58
CA ALA A 436 40.42 3.60 14.63
C ALA A 436 40.31 2.79 13.33
N ARG A 437 41.42 2.20 12.84
CA ARG A 437 41.39 1.26 11.71
C ARG A 437 40.60 -0.01 12.05
N GLY A 438 40.80 -0.58 13.24
CA GLY A 438 40.05 -1.77 13.68
C GLY A 438 38.55 -1.51 13.84
N GLU A 439 38.18 -0.35 14.36
CA GLU A 439 36.77 0.10 14.43
C GLU A 439 36.17 0.29 13.04
N ALA A 440 36.91 0.92 12.11
CA ALA A 440 36.50 1.06 10.72
C ALA A 440 36.31 -0.30 10.01
N GLU A 441 37.18 -1.28 10.26
CA GLU A 441 37.02 -2.65 9.77
C GLU A 441 35.78 -3.33 10.39
N GLY A 442 35.51 -3.10 11.68
CA GLY A 442 34.29 -3.54 12.36
C GLY A 442 33.01 -2.95 11.76
N PHE A 443 33.00 -1.64 11.49
CA PHE A 443 31.89 -0.96 10.82
C PHE A 443 31.69 -1.45 9.38
N ALA A 444 32.77 -1.72 8.64
CA ALA A 444 32.69 -2.31 7.31
C ALA A 444 32.08 -3.73 7.34
N GLY A 445 32.43 -4.54 8.35
CA GLY A 445 31.82 -5.85 8.59
C GLY A 445 30.33 -5.75 8.95
N ALA A 446 29.96 -4.80 9.81
CA ALA A 446 28.56 -4.53 10.15
C ALA A 446 27.76 -4.09 8.92
N ALA A 447 28.30 -3.18 8.10
CA ALA A 447 27.68 -2.74 6.85
C ALA A 447 27.48 -3.89 5.85
N PHE A 448 28.45 -4.82 5.76
CA PHE A 448 28.32 -6.02 4.94
C PHE A 448 27.19 -6.93 5.44
N ASN A 449 27.07 -7.12 6.76
CA ASN A 449 25.98 -7.90 7.36
C ASN A 449 24.61 -7.24 7.14
N TYR A 450 24.49 -5.92 7.32
CA TYR A 450 23.25 -5.19 7.04
C TYR A 450 22.85 -5.25 5.58
N ARG A 451 23.81 -5.18 4.65
CA ARG A 451 23.54 -5.39 3.22
C ARG A 451 23.00 -6.80 2.95
N ASN A 452 23.55 -7.84 3.57
CA ASN A 452 23.06 -9.21 3.42
C ASN A 452 21.64 -9.37 4.02
N GLN A 453 21.37 -8.76 5.16
CA GLN A 453 20.02 -8.72 5.75
C GLN A 453 19.03 -7.98 4.84
N ALA A 454 19.42 -6.84 4.27
CA ALA A 454 18.61 -6.09 3.31
C ALA A 454 18.31 -6.93 2.06
N SER A 455 19.29 -7.68 1.53
CA SER A 455 19.08 -8.62 0.43
C SER A 455 18.10 -9.75 0.81
N GLY A 456 18.16 -10.23 2.04
CA GLY A 456 17.18 -11.18 2.58
C GLY A 456 15.77 -10.59 2.61
N PHE A 457 15.62 -9.37 3.14
CA PHE A 457 14.32 -8.68 3.17
C PHE A 457 13.76 -8.37 1.78
N VAL A 458 14.59 -8.08 0.79
CA VAL A 458 14.15 -7.95 -0.61
C VAL A 458 13.60 -9.27 -1.13
N THR A 459 14.29 -10.38 -0.87
CA THR A 459 13.83 -11.73 -1.27
C THR A 459 12.51 -12.09 -0.59
N ASP A 460 12.37 -11.78 0.71
CA ASP A 460 11.14 -12.00 1.47
C ASP A 460 9.99 -11.11 0.96
N ALA A 461 10.29 -9.85 0.58
CA ALA A 461 9.32 -8.94 -0.01
C ALA A 461 8.85 -9.39 -1.41
N GLU A 462 9.76 -9.91 -2.23
CA GLU A 462 9.43 -10.50 -3.53
C GLU A 462 8.57 -11.76 -3.38
N ALA A 463 8.90 -12.63 -2.42
CA ALA A 463 8.10 -13.80 -2.08
C ALA A 463 6.70 -13.40 -1.58
N ALA A 464 6.60 -12.39 -0.71
CA ALA A 464 5.33 -11.86 -0.23
C ALA A 464 4.50 -11.22 -1.37
N ALA A 465 5.13 -10.52 -2.30
CA ALA A 465 4.47 -9.94 -3.48
C ALA A 465 3.95 -11.03 -4.44
N ALA A 466 4.71 -12.13 -4.62
CA ALA A 466 4.27 -13.29 -5.39
C ALA A 466 3.06 -13.98 -4.72
N VAL A 467 3.08 -14.17 -3.40
CA VAL A 467 1.94 -14.70 -2.63
C VAL A 467 0.73 -13.79 -2.72
N SER A 468 0.90 -12.48 -2.59
CA SER A 468 -0.18 -11.49 -2.74
C SER A 468 -0.80 -11.52 -4.14
N THR A 469 0.04 -11.68 -5.18
CA THR A 469 -0.43 -11.81 -6.56
C THR A 469 -1.22 -13.12 -6.76
N ALA A 470 -0.76 -14.23 -6.20
CA ALA A 470 -1.46 -15.51 -6.24
C ALA A 470 -2.82 -15.43 -5.51
N GLN A 471 -2.84 -14.85 -4.31
CA GLN A 471 -4.06 -14.63 -3.53
C GLN A 471 -5.05 -13.70 -4.26
N LYS A 472 -4.56 -12.67 -4.96
CA LYS A 472 -5.39 -11.82 -5.82
C LYS A 472 -6.03 -12.61 -6.96
N LEU A 473 -5.27 -13.50 -7.61
CA LEU A 473 -5.80 -14.36 -8.67
C LEU A 473 -6.82 -15.36 -8.13
N GLU A 474 -6.59 -15.95 -6.96
CA GLU A 474 -7.57 -16.81 -6.27
C GLU A 474 -8.83 -16.04 -5.88
N ALA A 475 -8.71 -14.80 -5.40
CA ALA A 475 -9.85 -13.95 -5.09
C ALA A 475 -10.66 -13.57 -6.34
N ILE A 476 -9.99 -13.30 -7.47
CA ILE A 476 -10.67 -13.07 -8.76
C ILE A 476 -11.40 -14.34 -9.21
N ALA A 477 -10.75 -15.50 -9.14
CA ALA A 477 -11.38 -16.79 -9.47
C ALA A 477 -12.59 -17.08 -8.57
N ALA A 478 -12.48 -16.81 -7.27
CA ALA A 478 -13.59 -16.96 -6.32
C ALA A 478 -14.75 -16.00 -6.62
N ARG A 479 -14.46 -14.75 -7.00
CA ARG A 479 -15.48 -13.77 -7.44
C ARG A 479 -16.17 -14.22 -8.72
N ASP A 480 -15.43 -14.73 -9.70
CA ASP A 480 -15.99 -15.17 -10.97
C ASP A 480 -16.88 -16.41 -10.76
N ILE A 481 -16.46 -17.37 -9.93
CA ILE A 481 -17.28 -18.49 -9.48
C ILE A 481 -18.53 -17.99 -8.74
N ALA A 482 -18.40 -17.01 -7.83
CA ALA A 482 -19.56 -16.44 -7.13
C ALA A 482 -20.54 -15.75 -8.09
N THR A 483 -20.03 -15.08 -9.13
CA THR A 483 -20.84 -14.43 -10.17
C THR A 483 -21.56 -15.47 -11.04
N GLU A 484 -20.87 -16.56 -11.39
CA GLU A 484 -21.45 -17.68 -12.14
C GLU A 484 -22.54 -18.38 -11.32
N LYS A 485 -22.31 -18.59 -10.01
CA LYS A 485 -23.32 -19.13 -9.08
C LYS A 485 -24.50 -18.18 -8.86
N ALA A 486 -24.27 -16.87 -8.78
CA ALA A 486 -25.34 -15.87 -8.71
C ALA A 486 -26.18 -15.86 -9.99
N THR A 487 -25.54 -15.99 -11.15
CA THR A 487 -26.23 -16.12 -12.45
C THR A 487 -27.04 -17.42 -12.53
N ALA A 488 -26.48 -18.54 -12.08
CA ALA A 488 -27.18 -19.82 -12.00
C ALA A 488 -28.36 -19.78 -11.01
N SER A 489 -28.22 -19.05 -9.89
CA SER A 489 -29.30 -18.81 -8.92
C SER A 489 -30.41 -17.95 -9.52
N ALA A 490 -30.08 -16.87 -10.22
CA ALA A 490 -31.05 -16.04 -10.93
C ALA A 490 -31.79 -16.82 -12.04
N GLN A 491 -31.08 -17.66 -12.80
CA GLN A 491 -31.68 -18.55 -13.78
C GLN A 491 -32.59 -19.59 -13.11
N SER A 492 -32.18 -20.13 -11.95
CA SER A 492 -33.00 -21.06 -11.17
C SER A 492 -34.26 -20.40 -10.62
N ALA A 493 -34.19 -19.15 -10.17
CA ALA A 493 -35.34 -18.37 -9.75
C ALA A 493 -36.31 -18.07 -10.92
N SER A 494 -35.76 -17.75 -12.11
CA SER A 494 -36.57 -17.61 -13.33
C SER A 494 -37.23 -18.92 -13.73
N ASN A 495 -36.53 -20.04 -13.64
CA ASN A 495 -37.08 -21.37 -13.92
C ASN A 495 -38.15 -21.75 -12.89
N ALA A 496 -37.94 -21.46 -11.61
CA ALA A 496 -38.94 -21.68 -10.56
C ALA A 496 -40.22 -20.86 -10.81
N SER A 497 -40.08 -19.58 -11.19
CA SER A 497 -41.22 -18.72 -11.55
C SER A 497 -41.96 -19.22 -12.79
N ALA A 498 -41.23 -19.73 -13.78
CA ALA A 498 -41.80 -20.35 -14.98
C ALA A 498 -42.52 -21.67 -14.62
N SER A 499 -41.95 -22.48 -13.74
CA SER A 499 -42.59 -23.70 -13.21
C SER A 499 -43.83 -23.40 -12.37
N GLU A 500 -43.82 -22.35 -11.56
CA GLU A 500 -45.01 -21.88 -10.81
C GLU A 500 -46.12 -21.43 -11.76
N THR A 501 -45.77 -20.70 -12.82
CA THR A 501 -46.72 -20.29 -13.86
C THR A 501 -47.28 -21.50 -14.60
N ALA A 502 -46.44 -22.46 -14.98
CA ALA A 502 -46.87 -23.70 -15.63
C ALA A 502 -47.76 -24.55 -14.70
N ALA A 503 -47.40 -24.68 -13.42
CA ALA A 503 -48.21 -25.38 -12.42
C ALA A 503 -49.58 -24.70 -12.23
N SER A 504 -49.63 -23.37 -12.21
CA SER A 504 -50.86 -22.60 -12.11
C SER A 504 -51.75 -22.77 -13.34
N GLN A 505 -51.17 -22.78 -14.54
CA GLN A 505 -51.88 -23.06 -15.79
C GLN A 505 -52.42 -24.50 -15.83
N GLN A 506 -51.63 -25.47 -15.36
CA GLN A 506 -52.05 -26.87 -15.27
C GLN A 506 -53.12 -27.09 -14.20
N ALA A 507 -53.05 -26.39 -13.07
CA ALA A 507 -54.10 -26.41 -12.05
C ALA A 507 -55.41 -25.80 -12.57
N ALA A 508 -55.34 -24.71 -13.34
CA ALA A 508 -56.49 -24.12 -14.02
C ALA A 508 -57.06 -25.08 -15.07
N ALA A 509 -56.21 -25.73 -15.86
CA ALA A 509 -56.62 -26.74 -16.84
C ALA A 509 -57.27 -27.96 -16.17
N ALA A 510 -56.71 -28.46 -15.07
CA ALA A 510 -57.28 -29.55 -14.28
C ALA A 510 -58.63 -29.16 -13.68
N THR A 511 -58.78 -27.93 -13.21
CA THR A 511 -60.07 -27.40 -12.71
C THR A 511 -61.11 -27.33 -13.83
N GLN A 512 -60.74 -26.83 -15.01
CA GLN A 512 -61.63 -26.80 -16.17
C GLN A 512 -62.00 -28.21 -16.64
N GLN A 513 -61.07 -29.16 -16.61
CA GLN A 513 -61.34 -30.55 -16.96
C GLN A 513 -62.23 -31.25 -15.92
N ALA A 514 -62.08 -30.94 -14.64
CA ALA A 514 -63.00 -31.42 -13.60
C ALA A 514 -64.42 -30.88 -13.80
N LEU A 515 -64.57 -29.59 -14.16
CA LEU A 515 -65.86 -29.00 -14.51
C LEU A 515 -66.47 -29.63 -15.77
N ASN A 516 -65.65 -29.90 -16.79
CA ASN A 516 -66.08 -30.61 -18.00
C ASN A 516 -66.51 -32.04 -17.66
N ALA A 517 -65.76 -32.76 -16.82
CA ALA A 517 -66.12 -34.09 -16.37
C ALA A 517 -67.42 -34.11 -15.56
N GLN A 518 -67.64 -33.12 -14.69
CA GLN A 518 -68.89 -32.95 -13.95
C GLN A 518 -70.07 -32.65 -14.87
N THR A 519 -69.86 -31.82 -15.90
CA THR A 519 -70.86 -31.53 -16.94
C THR A 519 -71.18 -32.79 -17.74
N GLN A 520 -70.18 -33.58 -18.11
CA GLN A 520 -70.39 -34.84 -18.84
C GLN A 520 -71.03 -35.92 -17.97
N ALA A 521 -70.72 -35.98 -16.68
CA ALA A 521 -71.42 -36.85 -15.73
C ALA A 521 -72.91 -36.47 -15.62
N GLY A 522 -73.22 -35.17 -15.51
CA GLY A 522 -74.60 -34.70 -15.55
C GLY A 522 -75.31 -35.02 -16.86
N ASN A 523 -74.65 -34.84 -18.01
CA ASN A 523 -75.19 -35.26 -19.31
C ASN A 523 -75.41 -36.76 -19.39
N ALA A 524 -74.51 -37.58 -18.84
CA ALA A 524 -74.64 -39.03 -18.79
C ALA A 524 -75.83 -39.48 -17.93
N GLU A 525 -76.10 -38.82 -16.80
CA GLU A 525 -77.30 -39.05 -15.99
C GLU A 525 -78.59 -38.68 -16.73
N VAL A 526 -78.58 -37.58 -17.49
CA VAL A 526 -79.68 -37.15 -18.35
C VAL A 526 -79.91 -38.16 -19.49
N TRP A 527 -78.85 -38.61 -20.16
CA TRP A 527 -78.94 -39.61 -21.22
C TRP A 527 -79.37 -40.98 -20.69
N ALA A 528 -78.92 -41.39 -19.50
CA ALA A 528 -79.38 -42.61 -18.86
C ALA A 528 -80.89 -42.54 -18.54
N SER A 529 -81.36 -41.38 -18.06
CA SER A 529 -82.78 -41.14 -17.81
C SER A 529 -83.59 -41.16 -19.10
N GLN A 530 -83.08 -40.54 -20.17
CA GLN A 530 -83.71 -40.56 -21.50
C GLN A 530 -83.72 -41.96 -22.11
N ALA A 531 -82.64 -42.74 -21.97
CA ALA A 531 -82.58 -44.13 -22.43
C ALA A 531 -83.58 -45.02 -21.68
N SER A 532 -83.75 -44.82 -20.36
CA SER A 532 -84.77 -45.51 -19.57
C SER A 532 -86.20 -45.14 -20.02
N ALA A 533 -86.45 -43.86 -20.33
CA ALA A 533 -87.72 -43.40 -20.87
C ALA A 533 -88.00 -43.95 -22.29
N SER A 534 -86.99 -43.99 -23.16
CA SER A 534 -87.07 -44.60 -24.50
C SER A 534 -87.31 -46.10 -24.42
N SER A 535 -86.64 -46.81 -23.49
CA SER A 535 -86.89 -48.23 -23.23
C SER A 535 -88.32 -48.49 -22.77
N SER A 536 -88.85 -47.64 -21.89
CA SER A 536 -90.24 -47.71 -21.44
C SER A 536 -91.23 -47.45 -22.59
N SER A 537 -90.91 -46.51 -23.47
CA SER A 537 -91.71 -46.18 -24.66
C SER A 537 -91.67 -47.30 -25.71
N ALA A 538 -90.52 -47.97 -25.86
CA ALA A 538 -90.36 -49.15 -26.71
C ALA A 538 -91.19 -50.33 -26.19
N ALA A 539 -91.15 -50.61 -24.89
CA ALA A 539 -91.98 -51.65 -24.26
C ALA A 539 -93.48 -51.35 -24.39
N ALA A 540 -93.89 -50.08 -24.25
CA ALA A 540 -95.27 -49.67 -24.50
C ALA A 540 -95.67 -49.86 -25.98
N SER A 541 -94.77 -49.56 -26.91
CA SER A 541 -95.00 -49.73 -28.35
C SER A 541 -95.09 -51.20 -28.74
N GLU A 542 -94.28 -52.08 -28.15
CA GLU A 542 -94.39 -53.53 -28.31
C GLU A 542 -95.74 -54.05 -27.81
N SER A 543 -96.20 -53.59 -26.64
CA SER A 543 -97.53 -53.93 -26.10
C SER A 543 -98.66 -53.45 -27.02
N ASN A 544 -98.55 -52.24 -27.56
CA ASN A 544 -99.52 -51.69 -28.51
C ASN A 544 -99.53 -52.44 -29.86
N ALA A 545 -98.36 -52.85 -30.35
CA ALA A 545 -98.22 -53.66 -31.56
C ALA A 545 -98.86 -55.04 -31.37
N ALA A 546 -98.61 -55.69 -30.22
CA ALA A 546 -99.24 -56.96 -29.86
C ALA A 546 -100.78 -56.83 -29.73
N GLY A 547 -101.27 -55.73 -29.13
CA GLY A 547 -102.70 -55.42 -29.06
C GLY A 547 -103.34 -55.17 -30.44
N SER A 548 -102.62 -54.50 -31.34
CA SER A 548 -103.09 -54.27 -32.71
C SER A 548 -103.11 -55.56 -33.52
N ALA A 549 -102.09 -56.42 -33.37
CA ALA A 549 -102.03 -57.72 -34.02
C ALA A 549 -103.16 -58.65 -33.58
N SER A 550 -103.48 -58.69 -32.28
CA SER A 550 -104.60 -59.50 -31.76
C SER A 550 -105.96 -58.98 -32.25
N THR A 551 -106.12 -57.65 -32.36
CA THR A 551 -107.31 -57.02 -32.95
C THR A 551 -107.45 -57.38 -34.44
N ALA A 552 -106.37 -57.30 -35.20
CA ALA A 552 -106.35 -57.67 -36.63
C ALA A 552 -106.68 -59.16 -36.83
N ALA A 553 -106.12 -60.05 -36.02
CA ALA A 553 -106.45 -61.47 -36.06
C ALA A 553 -107.93 -61.74 -35.76
N SER A 554 -108.51 -61.03 -34.78
CA SER A 554 -109.93 -61.14 -34.45
C SER A 554 -110.82 -60.66 -35.61
N GLN A 555 -110.46 -59.55 -36.25
CA GLN A 555 -111.21 -59.01 -37.40
C GLN A 555 -111.11 -59.90 -38.65
N ALA A 556 -109.97 -60.57 -38.85
CA ALA A 556 -109.82 -61.56 -39.93
C ALA A 556 -110.76 -62.76 -39.74
N VAL A 557 -110.91 -63.26 -38.51
CA VAL A 557 -111.85 -64.35 -38.19
C VAL A 557 -113.31 -63.93 -38.39
N LEU A 558 -113.67 -62.72 -37.99
CA LEU A 558 -115.02 -62.16 -38.20
C LEU A 558 -115.34 -62.01 -39.70
N SER A 559 -114.37 -61.54 -40.49
CA SER A 559 -114.52 -61.37 -41.94
C SER A 559 -114.67 -62.71 -42.66
N ALA A 560 -113.87 -63.72 -42.29
CA ALA A 560 -113.99 -65.08 -42.84
C ALA A 560 -115.33 -65.74 -42.50
N SER A 561 -115.82 -65.56 -41.27
CA SER A 561 -117.13 -66.08 -40.83
C SER A 561 -118.29 -65.43 -41.59
N SER A 562 -118.18 -64.12 -41.84
CA SER A 562 -119.18 -63.36 -42.61
C SER A 562 -119.22 -63.80 -44.09
N ALA A 563 -118.05 -64.06 -44.69
CA ALA A 563 -117.95 -64.57 -46.08
C ALA A 563 -118.56 -65.98 -46.24
N PHE A 564 -118.35 -66.87 -45.27
CA PHE A 564 -118.93 -68.22 -45.27
C PHE A 564 -120.46 -68.20 -45.10
N GLY A 565 -120.98 -67.32 -44.25
CA GLY A 565 -122.43 -67.14 -44.06
C GLY A 565 -123.14 -66.59 -45.31
N ALA A 566 -122.53 -65.64 -46.01
CA ALA A 566 -123.08 -65.07 -47.24
C ALA A 566 -123.11 -66.08 -48.41
N ALA A 567 -122.07 -66.90 -48.58
CA ALA A 567 -122.00 -67.91 -49.65
C ALA A 567 -122.99 -69.07 -49.47
N SER A 568 -123.27 -69.46 -48.21
CA SER A 568 -124.18 -70.57 -47.89
C SER A 568 -125.68 -70.22 -48.07
N SER A 569 -126.01 -68.93 -48.13
CA SER A 569 -127.38 -68.43 -48.21
C SER A 569 -127.89 -68.23 -49.64
N ALA A 570 -126.99 -68.17 -50.63
CA ALA A 570 -127.30 -67.69 -51.98
C ALA A 570 -127.60 -68.77 -53.04
N ASN A 571 -127.42 -70.07 -52.77
CA ASN A 571 -127.64 -71.12 -53.79
C ASN A 571 -128.33 -72.37 -53.21
N SER A 572 -129.66 -72.51 -53.38
CA SER A 572 -130.34 -73.80 -53.21
C SER A 572 -130.28 -74.58 -54.53
N PRO A 573 -129.55 -75.71 -54.62
CA PRO A 573 -129.34 -76.45 -55.88
C PRO A 573 -130.62 -77.10 -56.48
N LEU A 574 -131.80 -76.83 -55.94
CA LEU A 574 -133.10 -77.31 -56.46
C LEU A 574 -133.95 -76.20 -57.12
N ALA A 575 -133.47 -74.95 -57.13
CA ALA A 575 -134.13 -73.81 -57.78
C ALA A 575 -133.42 -73.34 -59.08
N THR A 576 -132.30 -73.97 -59.41
CA THR A 576 -131.54 -73.80 -60.67
C THR A 576 -131.13 -75.19 -61.15
N SER A 577 -131.55 -75.61 -62.35
CA SER A 577 -131.13 -76.90 -62.91
C SER A 577 -130.79 -76.73 -64.40
N PRO A 578 -129.50 -76.56 -64.75
CA PRO A 578 -129.08 -76.23 -66.11
C PRO A 578 -129.22 -77.36 -67.15
N ALA A 579 -129.90 -78.47 -66.82
CA ALA A 579 -130.30 -79.53 -67.74
C ALA A 579 -131.55 -80.20 -67.17
N LEU A 580 -132.62 -80.38 -67.94
CA LEU A 580 -133.93 -80.85 -67.47
C LEU A 580 -133.90 -82.23 -66.81
N SER A 581 -133.46 -82.31 -65.55
CA SER A 581 -133.65 -83.48 -64.69
C SER A 581 -135.14 -83.62 -64.42
N PRO A 582 -135.81 -84.70 -64.85
CA PRO A 582 -137.26 -84.84 -64.69
C PRO A 582 -137.74 -84.71 -63.23
N ASP A 583 -136.85 -84.90 -62.27
CA ASP A 583 -137.11 -84.84 -60.83
C ASP A 583 -137.03 -83.41 -60.26
N ALA A 584 -136.67 -82.41 -61.08
CA ALA A 584 -136.53 -81.01 -60.69
C ALA A 584 -137.66 -80.10 -61.24
N PHE A 585 -138.60 -80.64 -62.01
CA PHE A 585 -139.65 -79.87 -62.67
C PHE A 585 -141.04 -80.44 -62.38
N SER A 586 -142.01 -79.54 -62.29
CA SER A 586 -143.43 -79.87 -62.24
C SER A 586 -144.12 -79.34 -63.49
N VAL A 587 -145.17 -80.02 -63.91
CA VAL A 587 -145.94 -79.71 -65.11
C VAL A 587 -147.39 -79.45 -64.73
N ASN A 588 -147.91 -78.31 -65.17
CA ASN A 588 -149.25 -77.79 -64.90
C ASN A 588 -149.64 -77.67 -63.42
N ASP A 589 -148.70 -77.87 -62.49
CA ASP A 589 -148.89 -77.57 -61.08
C ASP A 589 -148.60 -76.08 -60.84
N LEU A 590 -149.65 -75.27 -60.87
CA LEU A 590 -149.59 -73.83 -60.69
C LEU A 590 -150.00 -73.40 -59.28
N SER A 591 -150.67 -74.28 -58.54
CA SER A 591 -151.22 -73.98 -57.22
C SER A 591 -150.23 -74.22 -56.09
N THR A 592 -149.27 -75.11 -56.28
CA THR A 592 -148.41 -75.58 -55.18
C THR A 592 -147.04 -74.89 -55.22
N LEU A 593 -146.67 -74.24 -54.11
CA LEU A 593 -145.38 -73.53 -53.95
C LEU A 593 -144.18 -74.44 -54.25
N ASN A 594 -144.20 -75.64 -53.67
CA ASN A 594 -143.23 -76.70 -53.92
C ASN A 594 -143.97 -77.92 -54.46
N GLY A 595 -144.30 -77.87 -55.76
CA GLY A 595 -145.03 -78.93 -56.44
C GLY A 595 -144.26 -80.24 -56.43
N ALA A 596 -144.98 -81.36 -56.33
CA ALA A 596 -144.35 -82.67 -56.47
C ALA A 596 -143.81 -82.79 -57.90
N PRO A 597 -142.51 -83.08 -58.10
CA PRO A 597 -141.94 -83.20 -59.44
C PRO A 597 -142.64 -84.33 -60.18
N ASN A 598 -143.59 -83.96 -61.02
CA ASN A 598 -144.50 -84.88 -61.72
C ASN A 598 -144.17 -84.97 -63.21
N LEU A 599 -143.12 -84.29 -63.68
CA LEU A 599 -142.75 -84.29 -65.09
C LEU A 599 -142.56 -85.73 -65.61
N ARG A 600 -141.93 -86.64 -64.86
CA ARG A 600 -141.84 -88.07 -65.24
C ARG A 600 -143.20 -88.72 -65.48
N GLN A 601 -144.16 -88.45 -64.62
CA GLN A 601 -145.51 -89.01 -64.72
C GLN A 601 -146.28 -88.41 -65.90
N VAL A 602 -146.20 -87.09 -66.09
CA VAL A 602 -146.84 -86.42 -67.24
C VAL A 602 -146.25 -86.89 -68.57
N LEU A 603 -144.94 -87.18 -68.61
CA LEU A 603 -144.26 -87.79 -69.75
C LEU A 603 -144.78 -89.22 -70.03
N SER A 604 -145.13 -90.02 -69.02
CA SER A 604 -145.68 -91.37 -69.23
C SER A 604 -147.14 -91.35 -69.66
N ASP A 605 -147.94 -90.41 -69.17
CA ASP A 605 -149.39 -90.35 -69.40
C ASP A 605 -149.73 -89.79 -70.80
N ASN A 606 -148.80 -89.09 -71.45
CA ASN A 606 -149.02 -88.44 -72.74
C ASN A 606 -147.97 -88.87 -73.80
N PRO A 607 -147.78 -90.18 -74.06
CA PRO A 607 -146.75 -90.66 -74.96
C PRO A 607 -147.02 -90.15 -76.39
N GLY A 608 -146.03 -89.46 -76.97
CA GLY A 608 -146.10 -88.87 -78.31
C GLY A 608 -146.54 -87.40 -78.37
N LYS A 609 -147.05 -86.82 -77.27
CA LYS A 609 -147.37 -85.38 -77.19
C LYS A 609 -146.41 -84.58 -76.33
N ILE A 610 -145.78 -85.21 -75.35
CA ILE A 610 -144.64 -84.66 -74.61
C ILE A 610 -143.69 -85.81 -74.32
N TYR A 611 -142.41 -85.66 -74.67
CA TYR A 611 -141.42 -86.73 -74.51
C TYR A 611 -140.02 -86.15 -74.24
N PRO A 612 -139.22 -86.80 -73.38
CA PRO A 612 -137.86 -86.37 -73.14
C PRO A 612 -136.92 -86.94 -74.24
N ILE A 613 -136.12 -86.09 -74.87
CA ILE A 613 -135.04 -86.49 -75.80
C ILE A 613 -133.78 -85.69 -75.46
N ASN A 614 -132.62 -86.35 -75.38
CA ASN A 614 -131.31 -85.72 -75.25
C ASN A 614 -131.24 -84.60 -74.18
N SER A 615 -131.77 -84.89 -72.98
CA SER A 615 -131.82 -83.94 -71.84
C SER A 615 -132.66 -82.67 -72.09
N THR A 616 -133.58 -82.74 -73.05
CA THR A 616 -134.57 -81.71 -73.34
C THR A 616 -135.98 -82.28 -73.23
N VAL A 617 -136.96 -81.42 -72.94
CA VAL A 617 -138.38 -81.79 -72.93
C VAL A 617 -139.01 -81.25 -74.20
N GLU A 618 -139.42 -82.15 -75.08
CA GLU A 618 -140.08 -81.79 -76.34
C GLU A 618 -141.61 -81.85 -76.19
N VAL A 619 -142.29 -80.76 -76.55
CA VAL A 619 -143.75 -80.63 -76.56
C VAL A 619 -144.24 -80.61 -78.00
N ASN A 620 -145.06 -81.59 -78.38
CA ASN A 620 -145.59 -81.81 -79.73
C ASN A 620 -147.12 -81.91 -79.73
N ASN A 621 -147.79 -81.04 -80.49
CA ASN A 621 -149.24 -81.10 -80.79
C ASN A 621 -150.13 -81.46 -79.59
N PHE A 622 -149.95 -80.78 -78.45
CA PHE A 622 -150.59 -81.12 -77.17
C PHE A 622 -152.08 -80.73 -77.11
N GLY A 623 -152.60 -80.01 -78.12
CA GLY A 623 -154.00 -79.57 -78.21
C GLY A 623 -154.39 -78.41 -77.27
N SER A 624 -153.62 -78.18 -76.20
CA SER A 624 -153.74 -77.08 -75.23
C SER A 624 -152.36 -76.60 -74.75
N ALA A 625 -152.30 -75.53 -73.95
CA ALA A 625 -151.04 -75.02 -73.39
C ALA A 625 -150.49 -75.93 -72.28
N VAL A 626 -149.18 -76.21 -72.30
CA VAL A 626 -148.50 -76.92 -71.21
C VAL A 626 -147.62 -75.93 -70.43
N HIS A 627 -147.68 -75.97 -69.11
CA HIS A 627 -146.84 -75.14 -68.24
C HIS A 627 -145.80 -76.02 -67.57
N ILE A 628 -144.53 -75.72 -67.79
CA ILE A 628 -143.40 -76.42 -67.16
C ILE A 628 -142.72 -75.43 -66.23
N ASN A 629 -142.51 -75.81 -64.97
CA ASN A 629 -141.91 -74.94 -63.97
C ASN A 629 -140.92 -75.73 -63.10
N THR A 630 -140.03 -75.03 -62.40
CA THR A 630 -139.16 -75.66 -61.41
C THR A 630 -140.00 -76.20 -60.25
N ALA A 631 -139.64 -77.35 -59.70
CA ALA A 631 -140.42 -78.00 -58.65
C ALA A 631 -140.43 -77.19 -57.34
N LYS A 632 -139.41 -76.37 -57.09
CA LYS A 632 -139.34 -75.47 -55.94
C LYS A 632 -139.22 -74.02 -56.35
N ALA A 633 -139.86 -73.15 -55.58
CA ALA A 633 -139.66 -71.72 -55.66
C ALA A 633 -138.49 -71.27 -54.78
N LEU A 634 -137.83 -70.18 -55.18
CA LEU A 634 -136.77 -69.55 -54.41
C LEU A 634 -137.38 -68.52 -53.44
N ALA A 635 -136.89 -68.49 -52.20
CA ALA A 635 -137.29 -67.48 -51.22
C ALA A 635 -136.87 -66.09 -51.71
N ARG A 636 -137.70 -65.09 -51.48
CA ARG A 636 -137.45 -63.70 -51.86
C ARG A 636 -137.09 -62.85 -50.63
N PRO A 637 -135.81 -62.49 -50.42
CA PRO A 637 -135.48 -61.39 -49.53
C PRO A 637 -136.06 -60.08 -50.06
N VAL A 638 -136.68 -59.29 -49.19
CA VAL A 638 -137.39 -58.05 -49.56
C VAL A 638 -136.44 -57.09 -50.30
N GLY A 639 -136.85 -56.61 -51.48
CA GLY A 639 -136.09 -55.64 -52.27
C GLY A 639 -135.03 -56.23 -53.22
N HIS A 640 -134.80 -57.54 -53.20
CA HIS A 640 -133.87 -58.18 -54.13
C HIS A 640 -134.46 -58.33 -55.54
N ARG A 641 -133.60 -58.24 -56.56
CA ARG A 641 -133.96 -58.49 -57.97
C ARG A 641 -133.53 -59.90 -58.36
N PHE A 642 -134.39 -60.55 -59.12
CA PHE A 642 -134.18 -61.93 -59.56
C PHE A 642 -134.04 -62.01 -61.07
N ARG A 643 -133.14 -62.88 -61.54
CA ARG A 643 -133.04 -63.25 -62.96
C ARG A 643 -133.87 -64.49 -63.21
N TYR A 644 -134.90 -64.36 -64.04
CA TYR A 644 -135.71 -65.48 -64.53
C TYR A 644 -135.27 -65.81 -65.94
N SER A 645 -134.91 -67.06 -66.21
CA SER A 645 -134.47 -67.45 -67.54
C SER A 645 -134.97 -68.82 -67.97
N ALA A 646 -135.25 -68.98 -69.25
CA ALA A 646 -135.50 -70.26 -69.89
C ALA A 646 -134.77 -70.35 -71.24
N ARG A 647 -134.24 -71.54 -71.54
CA ARG A 647 -133.62 -71.85 -72.84
C ARG A 647 -134.53 -72.80 -73.60
N ILE A 648 -134.90 -72.45 -74.82
CA ILE A 648 -135.86 -73.20 -75.64
C ILE A 648 -135.35 -73.33 -77.08
N LYS A 649 -135.87 -74.28 -77.86
CA LYS A 649 -135.52 -74.49 -79.25
C LYS A 649 -136.70 -75.07 -80.02
N ARG A 650 -136.98 -74.58 -81.23
CA ARG A 650 -137.99 -75.18 -82.12
C ARG A 650 -137.37 -76.33 -82.92
N MET A 651 -138.09 -77.46 -83.04
CA MET A 651 -137.57 -78.69 -83.68
C MET A 651 -138.28 -79.04 -85.00
N ALA A 652 -139.49 -78.52 -85.27
CA ALA A 652 -140.19 -78.70 -86.55
C ALA A 652 -141.08 -77.47 -86.92
N GLU A 653 -141.14 -77.13 -88.21
CA GLU A 653 -141.80 -75.92 -88.73
C GLU A 653 -143.32 -76.08 -88.98
N GLY A 654 -144.05 -74.97 -88.86
CA GLY A 654 -145.47 -74.82 -89.22
C GLY A 654 -146.34 -74.20 -88.11
N GLY A 655 -147.24 -73.29 -88.48
CA GLY A 655 -148.25 -72.60 -87.63
C GLY A 655 -147.89 -71.16 -87.21
N ASP A 656 -148.89 -70.33 -86.91
CA ASP A 656 -148.70 -68.91 -86.49
C ASP A 656 -148.60 -68.74 -84.96
N ALA A 657 -148.50 -67.50 -84.46
CA ALA A 657 -148.37 -67.20 -83.03
C ALA A 657 -149.59 -67.62 -82.19
N SER A 658 -150.78 -67.79 -82.78
CA SER A 658 -151.95 -68.37 -82.11
C SER A 658 -151.84 -69.89 -81.93
N GLN A 659 -150.92 -70.51 -82.69
CA GLN A 659 -150.72 -71.95 -82.74
C GLN A 659 -149.43 -72.38 -82.01
N ASN A 660 -148.40 -71.52 -81.89
CA ASN A 660 -147.05 -71.91 -81.41
C ASN A 660 -146.30 -70.90 -80.50
N LEU A 661 -146.95 -70.33 -79.49
CA LEU A 661 -146.30 -69.38 -78.57
C LEU A 661 -145.60 -70.06 -77.39
N VAL A 662 -144.37 -69.64 -77.08
CA VAL A 662 -143.64 -69.97 -75.85
C VAL A 662 -143.45 -68.71 -75.01
N SER A 663 -143.93 -68.74 -73.77
CA SER A 663 -143.91 -67.59 -72.86
C SER A 663 -143.20 -67.94 -71.56
N LEU A 664 -142.18 -67.15 -71.21
CA LEU A 664 -141.53 -67.12 -69.91
C LEU A 664 -142.40 -66.35 -68.92
N PHE A 665 -142.67 -66.96 -67.79
CA PHE A 665 -143.39 -66.41 -66.67
C PHE A 665 -142.50 -66.42 -65.43
N ALA A 666 -142.70 -65.42 -64.59
CA ALA A 666 -142.39 -65.54 -63.17
C ALA A 666 -143.69 -65.84 -62.44
N TRP A 667 -143.66 -66.86 -61.60
CA TRP A 667 -144.79 -67.26 -60.79
C TRP A 667 -144.48 -67.00 -59.34
N TYR A 668 -145.47 -66.49 -58.61
CA TYR A 668 -145.28 -65.92 -57.29
C TYR A 668 -146.19 -66.58 -56.25
N TRP A 669 -145.71 -66.62 -55.01
CA TRP A 669 -146.49 -67.01 -53.84
C TRP A 669 -146.26 -66.04 -52.69
N ASP A 670 -147.26 -65.91 -51.84
CA ASP A 670 -147.13 -65.20 -50.57
C ASP A 670 -146.32 -66.01 -49.55
N GLU A 671 -146.08 -65.45 -48.38
CA GLU A 671 -145.32 -66.09 -47.29
C GLU A 671 -146.00 -67.36 -46.76
N SER A 672 -147.33 -67.46 -46.89
CA SER A 672 -148.12 -68.64 -46.51
C SER A 672 -148.10 -69.74 -47.57
N GLY A 673 -147.48 -69.50 -48.73
CA GLY A 673 -147.41 -70.43 -49.85
C GLY A 673 -148.68 -70.48 -50.70
N ASN A 674 -149.57 -69.48 -50.61
CA ASN A 674 -150.69 -69.33 -51.52
C ASN A 674 -150.23 -68.69 -52.84
N PRO A 675 -150.70 -69.16 -54.00
CA PRO A 675 -150.30 -68.60 -55.28
C PRO A 675 -150.85 -67.18 -55.44
N LEU A 676 -149.97 -66.21 -55.71
CA LEU A 676 -150.33 -64.83 -56.04
C LEU A 676 -150.66 -64.67 -57.53
N GLY A 677 -150.35 -65.69 -58.34
CA GLY A 677 -150.46 -65.68 -59.78
C GLY A 677 -149.10 -65.61 -60.46
N GLY A 678 -149.12 -65.59 -61.80
CA GLY A 678 -147.92 -65.43 -62.61
C GLY A 678 -148.01 -64.25 -63.54
N GLU A 679 -146.86 -63.64 -63.78
CA GLU A 679 -146.67 -62.55 -64.72
C GLU A 679 -145.90 -63.08 -65.93
N GLU A 680 -146.40 -62.77 -67.13
CA GLU A 680 -145.67 -63.10 -68.36
C GLU A 680 -144.53 -62.10 -68.53
N LEU A 681 -143.28 -62.57 -68.46
CA LEU A 681 -142.10 -61.71 -68.55
C LEU A 681 -141.60 -61.55 -69.98
N ALA A 682 -141.72 -62.60 -70.79
CA ALA A 682 -141.34 -62.58 -72.19
C ALA A 682 -142.09 -63.66 -72.98
N GLY A 683 -142.43 -63.40 -74.24
CA GLY A 683 -143.07 -64.37 -75.13
C GLY A 683 -142.39 -64.39 -76.51
N VAL A 684 -142.25 -65.57 -77.10
CA VAL A 684 -141.65 -65.75 -78.43
C VAL A 684 -142.37 -66.86 -79.17
N ASN A 685 -142.58 -66.69 -80.49
CA ASN A 685 -142.98 -67.77 -81.40
C ASN A 685 -141.72 -68.26 -82.12
N PRO A 686 -140.99 -69.26 -81.58
CA PRO A 686 -139.68 -69.64 -82.10
C PRO A 686 -139.82 -70.35 -83.45
N SER A 687 -139.10 -69.88 -84.46
CA SER A 687 -139.03 -70.52 -85.78
C SER A 687 -137.98 -71.64 -85.81
N GLY A 688 -138.10 -72.57 -86.77
CA GLY A 688 -137.14 -73.67 -86.95
C GLY A 688 -135.69 -73.21 -87.18
N SER A 689 -135.50 -71.98 -87.68
CA SER A 689 -134.20 -71.37 -87.95
C SER A 689 -133.53 -70.66 -86.77
N ASP A 690 -134.23 -70.40 -85.66
CA ASP A 690 -133.71 -69.52 -84.58
C ASP A 690 -132.67 -70.17 -83.66
N GLY A 691 -132.44 -71.47 -83.78
CA GLY A 691 -131.54 -72.20 -82.87
C GLY A 691 -132.08 -72.24 -81.43
N VAL A 692 -131.17 -72.24 -80.43
CA VAL A 692 -131.56 -72.13 -79.01
C VAL A 692 -131.82 -70.67 -78.67
N VAL A 693 -133.06 -70.36 -78.31
CA VAL A 693 -133.50 -69.04 -77.85
C VAL A 693 -133.39 -68.99 -76.32
N LEU A 694 -132.70 -67.97 -75.80
CA LEU A 694 -132.68 -67.65 -74.37
C LEU A 694 -133.71 -66.55 -74.10
N LEU A 695 -134.71 -66.87 -73.30
CA LEU A 695 -135.56 -65.89 -72.64
C LEU A 695 -134.92 -65.62 -71.28
N SER A 696 -134.45 -64.40 -71.01
CA SER A 696 -133.87 -64.04 -69.71
C SER A 696 -134.27 -62.62 -69.35
N VAL A 697 -134.88 -62.44 -68.18
CA VAL A 697 -135.34 -61.14 -67.70
C VAL A 697 -134.95 -60.98 -66.24
N ASP A 698 -134.29 -59.86 -65.93
CA ASP A 698 -134.06 -59.42 -64.57
C ASP A 698 -135.30 -58.64 -64.13
N HIS A 699 -136.06 -59.20 -63.19
CA HIS A 699 -137.34 -58.63 -62.79
C HIS A 699 -137.52 -58.70 -61.27
N PRO A 700 -137.89 -57.59 -60.60
CA PRO A 700 -138.33 -57.65 -59.21
C PRO A 700 -139.70 -58.35 -59.06
N PRO A 701 -139.80 -59.41 -58.24
CA PRO A 701 -141.10 -59.94 -57.84
C PRO A 701 -141.94 -58.85 -57.13
N PRO A 702 -143.27 -58.87 -57.27
CA PRO A 702 -144.15 -57.89 -56.60
C PRO A 702 -143.99 -57.94 -55.08
N ALA A 703 -144.17 -56.80 -54.40
CA ALA A 703 -143.83 -56.63 -52.98
C ALA A 703 -144.43 -57.69 -52.04
N GLU A 704 -145.58 -58.28 -52.38
CA GLU A 704 -146.27 -59.31 -51.58
C GLU A 704 -145.73 -60.74 -51.80
N ALA A 705 -144.94 -60.98 -52.85
CA ALA A 705 -144.37 -62.29 -53.16
C ALA A 705 -143.23 -62.66 -52.20
N ALA A 706 -143.40 -63.67 -51.36
CA ALA A 706 -142.32 -64.21 -50.53
C ALA A 706 -141.51 -65.28 -51.26
N TRP A 707 -142.08 -65.87 -52.31
CA TRP A 707 -141.43 -66.90 -53.11
C TRP A 707 -141.67 -66.65 -54.59
N THR A 708 -140.67 -66.99 -55.39
CA THR A 708 -140.76 -66.83 -56.83
C THR A 708 -140.10 -67.98 -57.56
N ARG A 709 -140.63 -68.34 -58.74
CA ARG A 709 -140.03 -69.36 -59.59
C ARG A 709 -140.24 -69.06 -61.06
N THR A 710 -139.35 -69.60 -61.88
CA THR A 710 -139.49 -69.54 -63.32
C THR A 710 -140.49 -70.59 -63.81
N LEU A 711 -141.42 -70.14 -64.65
CA LEU A 711 -142.42 -70.97 -65.32
C LEU A 711 -142.35 -70.70 -66.81
N LEU A 712 -142.51 -71.74 -67.61
CA LEU A 712 -142.56 -71.65 -69.07
C LEU A 712 -143.88 -72.22 -69.56
N ARG A 713 -144.68 -71.38 -70.22
CA ARG A 713 -145.90 -71.80 -70.92
C ARG A 713 -145.54 -72.10 -72.37
N VAL A 714 -145.85 -73.31 -72.83
CA VAL A 714 -145.63 -73.74 -74.22
C VAL A 714 -146.96 -74.12 -74.87
N ILE A 715 -147.33 -73.37 -75.90
CA ILE A 715 -148.44 -73.70 -76.81
C ILE A 715 -147.79 -74.29 -78.07
N SER A 716 -148.08 -75.55 -78.39
CA SER A 716 -147.62 -76.18 -79.64
C SER A 716 -148.77 -76.97 -80.25
N ARG A 717 -149.53 -76.35 -81.15
CA ARG A 717 -150.65 -76.98 -81.89
C ARG A 717 -150.23 -77.55 -83.24
N VAL A 718 -149.08 -77.15 -83.76
CA VAL A 718 -148.46 -77.69 -84.98
C VAL A 718 -146.96 -77.76 -84.67
N GLY A 719 -146.23 -78.82 -85.02
CA GLY A 719 -144.78 -78.91 -84.78
C GLY A 719 -144.34 -79.12 -83.32
N VAL A 720 -143.01 -79.14 -83.09
CA VAL A 720 -142.36 -79.58 -81.84
C VAL A 720 -141.49 -78.46 -81.25
N THR A 721 -141.59 -78.22 -79.94
CA THR A 721 -140.74 -77.27 -79.19
C THR A 721 -139.98 -77.99 -78.08
N ALA A 722 -138.65 -77.93 -78.10
CA ALA A 722 -137.75 -78.41 -77.07
C ALA A 722 -137.48 -77.33 -76.02
N ILE A 723 -137.49 -77.71 -74.75
CA ILE A 723 -137.06 -76.89 -73.63
C ILE A 723 -135.73 -77.45 -73.15
N LEU A 724 -134.79 -76.59 -72.76
CA LEU A 724 -133.42 -76.96 -72.35
C LEU A 724 -133.15 -76.67 -70.88
N SER A 725 -133.55 -75.49 -70.38
CA SER A 725 -133.43 -75.13 -68.95
C SER A 725 -134.47 -74.10 -68.54
N LEU A 726 -134.78 -74.05 -67.24
CA LEU A 726 -135.45 -72.94 -66.57
C LEU A 726 -134.71 -72.66 -65.25
N ASP A 727 -134.41 -71.39 -64.96
CA ASP A 727 -133.58 -70.98 -63.82
C ASP A 727 -134.11 -69.68 -63.18
N THR A 728 -133.95 -69.54 -61.86
CA THR A 728 -134.22 -68.31 -61.06
C THR A 728 -133.00 -67.98 -60.19
N GLN A 729 -132.42 -66.78 -60.25
CA GLN A 729 -131.19 -66.39 -59.50
C GLN A 729 -131.31 -65.05 -58.75
N ASP A 730 -130.73 -64.93 -57.54
CA ASP A 730 -130.62 -63.68 -56.76
C ASP A 730 -129.33 -62.92 -57.08
N ILE A 731 -129.43 -61.69 -57.59
CA ILE A 731 -128.28 -60.90 -58.06
C ILE A 731 -127.64 -60.06 -56.92
N GLU A 732 -128.42 -59.60 -55.94
CA GLU A 732 -127.92 -58.56 -55.02
C GLU A 732 -126.99 -59.14 -53.94
N SER A 733 -127.19 -60.41 -53.59
CA SER A 733 -126.33 -61.16 -52.66
C SER A 733 -124.89 -61.35 -53.20
N GLU A 734 -124.73 -61.52 -54.52
CA GLU A 734 -123.41 -61.66 -55.16
C GLU A 734 -122.57 -60.38 -55.05
N LYS A 735 -123.21 -59.22 -55.23
CA LYS A 735 -122.53 -57.91 -55.18
C LYS A 735 -121.99 -57.58 -53.79
N THR A 736 -122.72 -57.95 -52.74
CA THR A 736 -122.31 -57.72 -51.35
C THR A 736 -121.08 -58.55 -50.97
N ALA A 737 -120.97 -59.78 -51.46
CA ALA A 737 -119.81 -60.64 -51.21
C ALA A 737 -118.51 -60.09 -51.83
N SER A 738 -118.59 -59.48 -53.01
CA SER A 738 -117.42 -58.89 -53.69
C SER A 738 -116.81 -57.71 -52.92
N ALA A 739 -117.65 -56.83 -52.34
CA ALA A 739 -117.19 -55.67 -51.58
C ALA A 739 -116.42 -56.04 -50.29
N ALA A 740 -116.83 -57.12 -49.61
CA ALA A 740 -116.16 -57.60 -48.39
C ALA A 740 -114.73 -58.11 -48.67
N ALA A 741 -114.50 -58.75 -49.82
CA ALA A 741 -113.17 -59.24 -50.21
C ALA A 741 -112.17 -58.08 -50.42
N THR A 742 -112.60 -56.97 -51.02
CA THR A 742 -111.74 -55.78 -51.24
C THR A 742 -111.31 -55.12 -49.93
N ALA A 743 -112.20 -55.02 -48.93
CA ALA A 743 -111.88 -54.46 -47.63
C ALA A 743 -110.82 -55.29 -46.86
N SER A 744 -110.83 -56.61 -47.04
CA SER A 744 -109.83 -57.50 -46.43
C SER A 744 -108.41 -57.28 -46.97
N VAL A 745 -108.25 -56.97 -48.27
CA VAL A 745 -106.94 -56.70 -48.88
C VAL A 745 -106.34 -55.39 -48.36
N ALA A 746 -107.16 -54.34 -48.21
CA ALA A 746 -106.71 -53.06 -47.67
C ALA A 746 -106.22 -53.18 -46.20
N SER A 747 -106.90 -54.00 -45.39
CA SER A 747 -106.52 -54.22 -44.00
C SER A 747 -105.17 -54.95 -43.86
N ALA A 748 -104.87 -55.90 -44.77
CA ALA A 748 -103.58 -56.58 -44.79
C ALA A 748 -102.42 -55.64 -45.16
N ALA A 749 -102.64 -54.68 -46.06
CA ALA A 749 -101.63 -53.69 -46.42
C ALA A 749 -101.24 -52.77 -45.25
N VAL A 750 -102.23 -52.30 -44.48
CA VAL A 750 -101.98 -51.46 -43.28
C VAL A 750 -101.18 -52.23 -42.23
N ALA A 751 -101.45 -53.52 -42.02
CA ALA A 751 -100.70 -54.34 -41.09
C ALA A 751 -99.22 -54.49 -41.50
N SER A 752 -98.92 -54.62 -42.80
CA SER A 752 -97.55 -54.68 -43.31
C SER A 752 -96.79 -53.38 -43.05
N THR A 753 -97.40 -52.22 -43.30
CA THR A 753 -96.75 -50.92 -43.04
C THR A 753 -96.41 -50.72 -41.56
N ARG A 754 -97.31 -51.14 -40.66
CA ARG A 754 -97.04 -51.05 -39.20
C ARG A 754 -95.91 -51.97 -38.74
N ALA A 755 -95.73 -53.12 -39.39
CA ALA A 755 -94.59 -54.00 -39.12
C ALA A 755 -93.25 -53.36 -39.53
N ASP A 756 -93.22 -52.67 -40.67
CA ASP A 756 -92.00 -51.96 -41.13
C ASP A 756 -91.63 -50.79 -40.23
N GLU A 757 -92.61 -50.00 -39.76
CA GLU A 757 -92.40 -48.90 -38.80
C GLU A 757 -91.86 -49.40 -37.46
N ALA A 758 -92.34 -50.54 -36.97
CA ALA A 758 -91.81 -51.19 -35.77
C ALA A 758 -90.34 -51.65 -35.97
N GLY A 759 -90.01 -52.20 -37.16
CA GLY A 759 -88.64 -52.58 -37.50
C GLY A 759 -87.66 -51.41 -37.55
N GLN A 760 -88.08 -50.26 -38.08
CA GLN A 760 -87.28 -49.04 -38.08
C GLN A 760 -87.03 -48.52 -36.66
N SER A 761 -88.06 -48.57 -35.81
CA SER A 761 -87.95 -48.16 -34.41
C SER A 761 -86.96 -49.02 -33.61
N ALA A 762 -86.96 -50.34 -33.83
CA ALA A 762 -85.99 -51.25 -33.20
C ALA A 762 -84.54 -51.00 -33.67
N SER A 763 -84.36 -50.64 -34.95
CA SER A 763 -83.05 -50.28 -35.50
C SER A 763 -82.52 -48.98 -34.90
N ALA A 764 -83.38 -47.96 -34.71
CA ALA A 764 -83.02 -46.72 -34.04
C ALA A 764 -82.60 -46.94 -32.58
N ALA A 765 -83.34 -47.76 -31.83
CA ALA A 765 -82.98 -48.11 -30.45
C ALA A 765 -81.61 -48.84 -30.36
N THR A 766 -81.28 -49.66 -31.36
CA THR A 766 -79.97 -50.33 -31.43
C THR A 766 -78.84 -49.33 -31.69
N ALA A 767 -79.07 -48.32 -32.53
CA ALA A 767 -78.09 -47.26 -32.79
C ALA A 767 -77.84 -46.38 -31.54
N GLU A 768 -78.90 -46.04 -30.80
CA GLU A 768 -78.78 -45.28 -29.53
C GLU A 768 -78.01 -46.06 -28.46
N LYS A 769 -78.26 -47.38 -28.35
CA LYS A 769 -77.49 -48.24 -27.44
C LYS A 769 -75.98 -48.20 -27.76
N LEU A 770 -75.62 -48.33 -29.04
CA LEU A 770 -74.22 -48.28 -29.47
C LEU A 770 -73.57 -46.92 -29.16
N ALA A 771 -74.31 -45.82 -29.34
CA ALA A 771 -73.84 -44.48 -28.98
C ALA A 771 -73.58 -44.33 -27.47
N ALA A 772 -74.44 -44.91 -26.63
CA ALA A 772 -74.25 -44.93 -25.18
C ALA A 772 -73.03 -45.76 -24.75
N GLU A 773 -72.78 -46.89 -25.41
CA GLU A 773 -71.59 -47.73 -25.17
C GLU A 773 -70.30 -46.97 -25.51
N LEU A 774 -70.26 -46.28 -26.66
CA LEU A 774 -69.13 -45.43 -27.06
C LEU A 774 -68.89 -44.26 -26.09
N ALA A 775 -69.95 -43.63 -25.58
CA ALA A 775 -69.84 -42.55 -24.60
C ALA A 775 -69.24 -43.04 -23.27
N ARG A 776 -69.61 -44.24 -22.81
CA ARG A 776 -69.04 -44.87 -21.61
C ARG A 776 -67.55 -45.17 -21.78
N ASP A 777 -67.15 -45.68 -22.95
CA ASP A 777 -65.75 -45.97 -23.24
C ASP A 777 -64.92 -44.68 -23.29
N GLY A 778 -65.47 -43.59 -23.83
CA GLY A 778 -64.88 -42.25 -23.76
C GLY A 778 -64.67 -41.74 -22.33
N ALA A 779 -65.64 -41.97 -21.43
CA ALA A 779 -65.50 -41.61 -20.01
C ALA A 779 -64.40 -42.42 -19.30
N SER A 780 -64.26 -43.71 -19.61
CA SER A 780 -63.19 -44.58 -19.08
C SER A 780 -61.79 -44.11 -19.53
N ALA A 781 -61.66 -43.70 -20.80
CA ALA A 781 -60.43 -43.12 -21.33
C ALA A 781 -60.07 -41.80 -20.62
N ALA A 782 -61.06 -40.93 -20.37
CA ALA A 782 -60.87 -39.68 -19.63
C ALA A 782 -60.42 -39.93 -18.18
N ALA A 783 -60.99 -40.93 -17.49
CA ALA A 783 -60.56 -41.32 -16.15
C ALA A 783 -59.11 -41.82 -16.12
N SER A 784 -58.71 -42.61 -17.11
CA SER A 784 -57.33 -43.10 -17.25
C SER A 784 -56.33 -41.96 -17.51
N ALA A 785 -56.72 -40.96 -18.32
CA ALA A 785 -55.92 -39.76 -18.53
C ALA A 785 -55.77 -38.93 -17.24
N SER A 786 -56.84 -38.79 -16.45
CA SER A 786 -56.78 -38.11 -15.15
C SER A 786 -55.85 -38.81 -14.16
N ALA A 787 -55.82 -40.15 -14.13
CA ALA A 787 -54.90 -40.92 -13.30
C ALA A 787 -53.43 -40.70 -13.71
N THR A 788 -53.15 -40.66 -15.02
CA THR A 788 -51.81 -40.33 -15.54
C THR A 788 -51.38 -38.91 -15.14
N ASN A 789 -52.28 -37.92 -15.22
CA ASN A 789 -51.98 -36.55 -14.84
C ASN A 789 -51.69 -36.42 -13.33
N ALA A 790 -52.40 -37.18 -12.49
CA ALA A 790 -52.12 -37.24 -11.04
C ALA A 790 -50.72 -37.83 -10.76
N ALA A 791 -50.31 -38.85 -11.50
CA ALA A 791 -48.96 -39.42 -11.39
C ALA A 791 -47.87 -38.43 -11.83
N GLN A 792 -48.12 -37.67 -12.90
CA GLN A 792 -47.20 -36.61 -13.35
C GLN A 792 -47.08 -35.47 -12.34
N ALA A 793 -48.19 -35.06 -11.72
CA ALA A 793 -48.17 -34.05 -10.65
C ALA A 793 -47.36 -34.50 -9.43
N LEU A 794 -47.46 -35.79 -9.05
CA LEU A 794 -46.65 -36.36 -7.97
C LEU A 794 -45.15 -36.38 -8.34
N ALA A 795 -44.80 -36.69 -9.59
CA ALA A 795 -43.43 -36.65 -10.08
C ALA A 795 -42.85 -35.22 -10.06
N SER A 796 -43.61 -34.23 -10.50
CA SER A 796 -43.22 -32.81 -10.42
C SER A 796 -43.04 -32.33 -8.97
N ARG A 797 -43.88 -32.79 -8.04
CA ARG A 797 -43.71 -32.48 -6.60
C ARG A 797 -42.40 -33.05 -6.05
N ASN A 798 -42.02 -34.27 -6.45
CA ASN A 798 -40.77 -34.87 -6.01
C ASN A 798 -39.55 -34.13 -6.59
N GLN A 799 -39.59 -33.74 -7.86
CA GLN A 799 -38.55 -32.88 -8.46
C GLN A 799 -38.41 -31.52 -7.74
N ALA A 800 -39.52 -30.90 -7.36
CA ALA A 800 -39.48 -29.66 -6.57
C ALA A 800 -38.79 -29.88 -5.21
N GLY A 801 -38.99 -31.04 -4.56
CA GLY A 801 -38.28 -31.41 -3.33
C GLY A 801 -36.78 -31.64 -3.53
N GLU A 802 -36.38 -32.24 -4.66
CA GLU A 802 -34.97 -32.39 -5.05
C GLU A 802 -34.31 -31.02 -5.30
N PHE A 803 -35.00 -30.10 -5.96
CA PHE A 803 -34.52 -28.72 -6.16
C PHE A 803 -34.40 -27.95 -4.85
N ALA A 804 -35.35 -28.09 -3.92
CA ALA A 804 -35.27 -27.49 -2.60
C ALA A 804 -34.05 -28.01 -1.80
N SER A 805 -33.79 -29.31 -1.88
CA SER A 805 -32.62 -29.94 -1.26
C SER A 805 -31.30 -29.45 -1.88
N SER A 806 -31.25 -29.31 -3.20
CA SER A 806 -30.10 -28.73 -3.91
C SER A 806 -29.87 -27.26 -3.57
N SER A 807 -30.96 -26.49 -3.38
CA SER A 807 -30.90 -25.09 -2.96
C SER A 807 -30.37 -24.94 -1.53
N SER A 808 -30.78 -25.83 -0.61
CA SER A 808 -30.20 -25.90 0.75
C SER A 808 -28.71 -26.28 0.73
N GLY A 809 -28.31 -27.24 -0.09
CA GLY A 809 -26.88 -27.57 -0.27
C GLY A 809 -26.07 -26.40 -0.85
N SER A 810 -26.67 -25.63 -1.76
CA SER A 810 -26.06 -24.41 -2.32
C SER A 810 -25.95 -23.30 -1.27
N ALA A 811 -26.94 -23.16 -0.38
CA ALA A 811 -26.89 -22.22 0.74
C ALA A 811 -25.77 -22.57 1.73
N ASN A 812 -25.60 -23.85 2.08
CA ASN A 812 -24.49 -24.30 2.93
C ASN A 812 -23.12 -24.06 2.26
N THR A 813 -23.05 -24.23 0.94
CA THR A 813 -21.83 -23.93 0.16
C THR A 813 -21.54 -22.43 0.15
N ALA A 814 -22.57 -21.58 0.04
CA ALA A 814 -22.44 -20.13 0.13
C ALA A 814 -22.03 -19.66 1.54
N GLU A 815 -22.54 -20.30 2.59
CA GLU A 815 -22.13 -20.06 3.98
C GLU A 815 -20.66 -20.44 4.21
N THR A 816 -20.22 -21.58 3.65
CA THR A 816 -18.81 -22.00 3.66
C THR A 816 -17.93 -20.99 2.91
N ALA A 817 -18.36 -20.54 1.73
CA ALA A 817 -17.65 -19.52 0.95
C ALA A 817 -17.59 -18.16 1.66
N ALA A 818 -18.65 -17.77 2.38
CA ALA A 818 -18.65 -16.59 3.23
C ALA A 818 -17.65 -16.73 4.39
N GLY A 819 -17.54 -17.92 4.98
CA GLY A 819 -16.49 -18.25 5.96
C GLY A 819 -15.08 -18.12 5.38
N HIS A 820 -14.85 -18.61 4.16
CA HIS A 820 -13.56 -18.44 3.46
C HIS A 820 -13.28 -16.96 3.15
N ALA A 821 -14.27 -16.19 2.73
CA ALA A 821 -14.12 -14.75 2.48
C ALA A 821 -13.76 -13.97 3.76
N LEU A 822 -14.32 -14.36 4.91
CA LEU A 822 -13.93 -13.81 6.21
C LEU A 822 -12.49 -14.20 6.57
N ALA A 823 -12.09 -15.45 6.35
CA ALA A 823 -10.71 -15.91 6.57
C ALA A 823 -9.71 -15.17 5.66
N TYR A 824 -10.04 -14.95 4.39
CA TYR A 824 -9.19 -14.17 3.47
C TYR A 824 -9.13 -12.69 3.84
N ARG A 825 -10.24 -12.10 4.32
CA ARG A 825 -10.23 -10.75 4.87
C ARG A 825 -9.29 -10.66 6.07
N ASP A 826 -9.37 -11.62 6.99
CA ASP A 826 -8.54 -11.64 8.20
C ASP A 826 -7.06 -11.86 7.84
N GLN A 827 -6.76 -12.73 6.88
CA GLN A 827 -5.41 -12.94 6.34
C GLN A 827 -4.87 -11.70 5.61
N SER A 828 -5.74 -10.95 4.90
CA SER A 828 -5.39 -9.67 4.29
C SER A 828 -5.13 -8.60 5.35
N ALA A 829 -5.90 -8.57 6.43
CA ALA A 829 -5.67 -7.68 7.57
C ALA A 829 -4.36 -8.02 8.29
N SER A 830 -4.04 -9.30 8.49
CA SER A 830 -2.75 -9.75 9.01
C SER A 830 -1.61 -9.37 8.06
N SER A 831 -1.78 -9.53 6.75
CA SER A 831 -0.77 -9.14 5.76
C SER A 831 -0.56 -7.62 5.73
N ALA A 832 -1.62 -6.82 5.90
CA ALA A 832 -1.53 -5.37 6.05
C ALA A 832 -0.84 -4.97 7.35
N ALA A 833 -1.07 -5.68 8.46
CA ALA A 833 -0.36 -5.48 9.72
C ALA A 833 1.14 -5.83 9.57
N THR A 834 1.47 -6.93 8.89
CA THR A 834 2.86 -7.30 8.58
C THR A 834 3.53 -6.28 7.66
N ALA A 835 2.83 -5.76 6.65
CA ALA A 835 3.34 -4.71 5.77
C ALA A 835 3.56 -3.39 6.53
N ASN A 836 2.66 -3.04 7.45
CA ASN A 836 2.82 -1.87 8.31
C ASN A 836 3.99 -2.04 9.29
N ALA A 837 4.14 -3.21 9.90
CA ALA A 837 5.29 -3.55 10.75
C ALA A 837 6.61 -3.50 9.96
N ALA A 838 6.63 -4.01 8.72
CA ALA A 838 7.78 -3.91 7.84
C ALA A 838 8.09 -2.45 7.45
N SER A 839 7.07 -1.61 7.23
CA SER A 839 7.24 -0.17 7.00
C SER A 839 7.80 0.55 8.22
N VAL A 840 7.35 0.20 9.43
CA VAL A 840 7.90 0.74 10.68
C VAL A 840 9.35 0.31 10.86
N SER A 841 9.67 -0.97 10.67
CA SER A 841 11.05 -1.49 10.71
C SER A 841 11.96 -0.85 9.64
N SER A 842 11.43 -0.57 8.46
CA SER A 842 12.12 0.18 7.41
C SER A 842 12.36 1.64 7.83
N GLY A 843 11.38 2.29 8.47
CA GLY A 843 11.53 3.64 9.02
C GLY A 843 12.57 3.71 10.14
N VAL A 844 12.59 2.72 11.04
CA VAL A 844 13.63 2.58 12.08
C VAL A 844 14.99 2.38 11.43
N SER A 845 15.09 1.50 10.42
CA SER A 845 16.34 1.24 9.71
C SER A 845 16.85 2.48 8.95
N ALA A 846 15.96 3.27 8.36
CA ALA A 846 16.30 4.55 7.73
C ALA A 846 16.77 5.59 8.77
N SER A 847 16.14 5.62 9.95
CA SER A 847 16.55 6.50 11.06
C SER A 847 17.93 6.11 11.60
N THR A 848 18.20 4.81 11.73
CA THR A 848 19.52 4.27 12.12
C THR A 848 20.57 4.58 11.05
N ALA A 849 20.23 4.50 9.76
CA ALA A 849 21.14 4.86 8.68
C ALA A 849 21.45 6.36 8.66
N GLU A 850 20.48 7.22 8.95
CA GLU A 850 20.70 8.67 9.07
C GLU A 850 21.54 9.02 10.31
N ALA A 851 21.33 8.33 11.44
CA ALA A 851 22.18 8.46 12.63
C ALA A 851 23.63 8.03 12.33
N ALA A 852 23.82 6.88 11.68
CA ALA A 852 25.16 6.41 11.28
C ALA A 852 25.84 7.35 10.29
N LYS A 853 25.08 8.01 9.40
CA LYS A 853 25.60 9.06 8.52
C LYS A 853 26.03 10.29 9.31
N GLN A 854 25.24 10.74 10.29
CA GLN A 854 25.62 11.87 11.16
C GLN A 854 26.87 11.56 11.97
N ASP A 855 27.01 10.33 12.48
CA ASP A 855 28.22 9.88 13.17
C ASP A 855 29.45 9.86 12.23
N ALA A 856 29.26 9.43 10.98
CA ALA A 856 30.32 9.46 9.96
C ALA A 856 30.71 10.89 9.56
N GLU A 857 29.74 11.82 9.48
CA GLU A 857 29.98 13.24 9.25
C GLU A 857 30.73 13.88 10.43
N ALA A 858 30.33 13.56 11.67
CA ALA A 858 31.03 14.01 12.88
C ALA A 858 32.47 13.46 12.94
N ALA A 859 32.69 12.18 12.63
CA ALA A 859 34.02 11.57 12.58
C ALA A 859 34.90 12.18 11.49
N ARG A 860 34.32 12.51 10.33
CA ARG A 860 35.02 13.23 9.25
C ARG A 860 35.43 14.62 9.71
N ASP A 861 34.55 15.36 10.38
CA ASP A 861 34.83 16.73 10.83
C ASP A 861 35.89 16.75 11.95
N VAL A 862 35.88 15.76 12.85
CA VAL A 862 36.97 15.52 13.81
C VAL A 862 38.28 15.22 13.10
N SER A 863 38.27 14.38 12.06
CA SER A 863 39.47 14.05 11.28
C SER A 863 40.03 15.26 10.53
N ILE A 864 39.17 16.12 9.98
CA ILE A 864 39.56 17.38 9.34
C ILE A 864 40.17 18.34 10.36
N SER A 865 39.58 18.47 11.55
CA SER A 865 40.11 19.30 12.63
C SER A 865 41.47 18.79 13.13
N GLN A 866 41.64 17.47 13.25
CA GLN A 866 42.92 16.86 13.63
C GLN A 866 43.98 17.02 12.54
N ALA A 867 43.62 16.90 11.26
CA ALA A 867 44.52 17.17 10.14
C ALA A 867 44.96 18.65 10.11
N ALA A 868 44.05 19.59 10.40
CA ALA A 868 44.38 21.01 10.52
C ALA A 868 45.32 21.30 11.72
N ALA A 869 45.10 20.63 12.85
CA ALA A 869 45.99 20.70 14.01
C ALA A 869 47.39 20.12 13.69
N ALA A 870 47.46 18.98 12.99
CA ALA A 870 48.71 18.38 12.56
C ALA A 870 49.48 19.26 11.56
N LEU A 871 48.78 19.92 10.63
CA LEU A 871 49.39 20.89 9.71
C LEU A 871 49.97 22.10 10.45
N THR A 872 49.24 22.59 11.46
CA THR A 872 49.68 23.69 12.34
C THR A 872 50.90 23.27 13.17
N GLN A 873 50.90 22.05 13.72
CA GLN A 873 52.02 21.50 14.48
C GLN A 873 53.26 21.32 13.60
N ALA A 874 53.10 20.85 12.36
CA ALA A 874 54.18 20.73 11.39
C ALA A 874 54.75 22.09 10.98
N ALA A 875 53.90 23.11 10.80
CA ALA A 875 54.34 24.48 10.55
C ALA A 875 55.14 25.06 11.74
N ASN A 876 54.70 24.81 12.97
CA ASN A 876 55.41 25.23 14.18
C ASN A 876 56.75 24.51 14.37
N ALA A 877 56.82 23.21 14.04
CA ALA A 877 58.06 22.44 14.04
C ALA A 877 59.03 22.96 12.97
N GLY A 878 58.53 23.30 11.78
CA GLY A 878 59.31 23.95 10.72
C GLY A 878 59.86 25.32 11.14
N ALA A 879 59.03 26.17 11.74
CA ALA A 879 59.44 27.47 12.26
C ALA A 879 60.50 27.36 13.36
N SER A 880 60.37 26.37 14.26
CA SER A 880 61.34 26.09 15.31
C SER A 880 62.69 25.57 14.77
N ALA A 881 62.66 24.74 13.73
CA ALA A 881 63.86 24.30 13.03
C ALA A 881 64.55 25.47 12.28
N SER A 882 63.78 26.36 11.67
CA SER A 882 64.28 27.60 11.08
C SER A 882 64.90 28.53 12.13
N SER A 883 64.26 28.72 13.29
CA SER A 883 64.85 29.54 14.36
C SER A 883 66.12 28.92 14.96
N ALA A 884 66.17 27.59 15.09
CA ALA A 884 67.35 26.87 15.56
C ALA A 884 68.52 27.01 14.57
N SER A 885 68.27 26.89 13.26
CA SER A 885 69.29 27.10 12.22
C SER A 885 69.75 28.55 12.12
N ILE A 886 68.85 29.54 12.26
CA ILE A 886 69.22 30.97 12.34
C ILE A 886 70.11 31.23 13.56
N SER A 887 69.76 30.66 14.72
CA SER A 887 70.53 30.81 15.96
C SER A 887 71.91 30.13 15.87
N ALA A 888 71.98 28.95 15.25
CA ALA A 888 73.24 28.25 15.00
C ALA A 888 74.14 29.01 14.01
N ASN A 889 73.56 29.61 12.96
CA ASN A 889 74.30 30.44 12.00
C ASN A 889 74.78 31.76 12.62
N LEU A 890 74.00 32.36 13.54
CA LEU A 890 74.42 33.55 14.29
C LEU A 890 75.56 33.23 15.27
N ALA A 891 75.50 32.08 15.95
CA ALA A 891 76.58 31.62 16.81
C ALA A 891 77.87 31.33 16.02
N ALA A 892 77.75 30.73 14.83
CA ALA A 892 78.88 30.49 13.93
C ALA A 892 79.48 31.79 13.35
N SER A 893 78.66 32.79 13.02
CA SER A 893 79.14 34.07 12.48
C SER A 893 79.82 34.95 13.53
N LEU A 894 79.38 34.90 14.80
CA LEU A 894 80.03 35.62 15.89
C LEU A 894 81.41 35.02 16.24
N GLY A 895 81.60 33.71 16.07
CA GLY A 895 82.90 33.05 16.24
C GLY A 895 83.91 33.30 15.11
N ALA A 896 83.42 33.47 13.86
CA ALA A 896 84.28 33.70 12.69
C ALA A 896 84.84 35.14 12.58
N ASN A 897 84.24 36.12 13.26
CA ASN A 897 84.59 37.54 13.12
C ASN A 897 85.63 38.07 14.12
N ALA A 898 86.26 37.23 14.93
CA ALA A 898 87.35 37.65 15.83
C ALA A 898 88.67 37.79 15.06
N SER A 899 89.36 38.94 15.18
CA SER A 899 90.64 39.12 14.50
C SER A 899 91.75 38.30 15.15
N VAL A 900 92.58 37.65 14.33
CA VAL A 900 93.76 36.89 14.75
C VAL A 900 94.99 37.78 15.03
N ILE A 901 94.92 39.08 14.75
CA ILE A 901 96.01 40.03 15.05
C ILE A 901 95.97 40.40 16.53
N ASN A 902 97.07 40.13 17.23
CA ASN A 902 97.19 40.48 18.64
C ASN A 902 97.33 42.00 18.80
N ASN A 903 96.52 42.60 19.66
CA ASN A 903 96.52 44.05 19.91
C ASN A 903 96.43 44.88 18.61
N GLY A 904 95.67 44.40 17.62
CA GLY A 904 95.53 45.06 16.31
C GLY A 904 94.88 46.45 16.35
N ARG A 905 94.22 46.82 17.45
CA ARG A 905 93.67 48.17 17.71
C ARG A 905 94.58 49.07 18.57
N PHE A 906 95.79 48.61 18.89
CA PHE A 906 96.81 49.34 19.66
C PHE A 906 96.33 49.89 21.01
N LEU A 907 95.39 49.21 21.67
CA LEU A 907 94.82 49.63 22.96
C LEU A 907 95.79 49.36 24.12
N ASN A 908 96.52 48.24 24.05
CA ASN A 908 97.44 47.82 25.10
C ASN A 908 98.84 48.39 24.83
N TRP A 909 99.25 49.39 25.62
CA TRP A 909 100.54 50.05 25.54
C TRP A 909 101.15 50.19 26.95
N PRO A 910 102.25 49.47 27.27
CA PRO A 910 102.89 49.56 28.59
C PRO A 910 103.57 50.91 28.80
N ALA A 911 103.53 51.45 30.02
CA ALA A 911 104.19 52.72 30.33
C ALA A 911 105.72 52.65 30.09
N GLY A 912 106.27 53.64 29.38
CA GLY A 912 107.72 53.75 29.11
C GLY A 912 108.26 52.93 27.93
N GLN A 913 107.41 52.22 27.19
CA GLN A 913 107.77 51.51 25.95
C GLN A 913 107.51 52.40 24.72
N ASP A 914 108.36 52.31 23.70
CA ASP A 914 108.21 53.02 22.42
C ASP A 914 107.16 52.38 21.48
N ARG A 915 106.54 51.24 21.85
CA ARG A 915 105.62 50.46 20.98
C ARG A 915 104.50 49.71 21.72
N PRO A 916 103.39 49.34 21.03
CA PRO A 916 102.30 48.56 21.61
C PRO A 916 102.74 47.11 21.95
N THR A 917 102.12 46.52 22.99
CA THR A 917 102.38 45.13 23.38
C THR A 917 102.12 44.18 22.20
N GLY A 918 103.06 43.27 21.94
CA GLY A 918 102.97 42.27 20.88
C GLY A 918 103.47 42.72 19.50
N TRP A 919 104.01 43.94 19.39
CA TRP A 919 104.61 44.46 18.17
C TRP A 919 106.13 44.65 18.33
N ASP A 920 106.89 44.31 17.28
CA ASP A 920 108.35 44.36 17.18
C ASP A 920 108.83 45.30 16.06
N ASP A 921 110.10 45.67 16.10
CA ASP A 921 110.72 46.50 15.09
C ASP A 921 111.01 45.71 13.81
N TRP A 922 110.74 46.33 12.66
CA TRP A 922 111.13 45.75 11.37
C TRP A 922 112.44 46.32 10.84
N THR A 923 112.53 47.63 10.57
CA THR A 923 113.75 48.32 10.06
C THR A 923 113.71 49.82 10.41
N ASN A 924 114.86 50.42 10.78
CA ASN A 924 115.07 51.82 11.22
C ASN A 924 114.01 52.38 12.21
N ALA A 925 113.43 51.48 12.99
CA ALA A 925 112.52 51.78 14.10
C ALA A 925 113.27 51.94 15.45
N THR A 926 114.58 51.72 15.47
CA THR A 926 115.43 51.84 16.66
C THR A 926 115.91 53.29 16.88
N GLY A 927 115.27 53.99 17.82
CA GLY A 927 115.61 55.36 18.24
C GLY A 927 114.37 56.19 18.56
N SER A 928 114.28 56.69 19.80
CA SER A 928 113.08 57.14 20.54
C SER A 928 112.31 58.38 20.00
N THR A 929 112.28 58.64 18.69
CA THR A 929 111.47 59.75 18.12
C THR A 929 110.62 59.40 16.89
N ASN A 930 110.78 58.22 16.29
CA ASN A 930 110.15 57.91 15.00
C ASN A 930 108.88 57.06 15.09
N ILE A 931 108.67 56.32 16.18
CA ILE A 931 107.40 55.64 16.50
C ILE A 931 106.90 56.19 17.83
N GLN A 932 105.65 56.67 17.86
CA GLN A 932 105.08 57.30 19.05
C GLN A 932 103.62 56.89 19.21
N SER A 933 103.16 56.70 20.43
CA SER A 933 101.71 56.63 20.69
C SER A 933 101.10 58.03 20.57
N GLY A 934 99.92 58.14 19.96
CA GLY A 934 99.13 59.36 19.98
C GLY A 934 97.66 59.11 20.35
N SER A 935 96.97 60.16 20.76
CA SER A 935 95.53 60.18 20.97
C SER A 935 94.86 60.90 19.79
N GLY A 936 94.07 60.15 19.02
CA GLY A 936 93.46 60.62 17.78
C GLY A 936 92.00 61.01 17.95
N TRP A 937 91.34 61.15 16.81
CA TRP A 937 89.92 61.49 16.72
C TRP A 937 89.07 60.54 17.59
N ASN A 938 88.16 61.11 18.40
CA ASN A 938 87.33 60.38 19.40
C ASN A 938 88.11 59.60 20.48
N GLY A 939 89.32 60.02 20.85
CA GLY A 939 90.08 59.42 21.95
C GLY A 939 90.66 58.03 21.63
N ARG A 940 90.60 57.59 20.37
CA ARG A 940 91.20 56.33 19.92
C ARG A 940 92.73 56.45 19.95
N ARG A 941 93.40 55.46 20.52
CA ARG A 941 94.87 55.35 20.46
C ARG A 941 95.30 54.96 19.05
N PHE A 942 96.40 55.53 18.58
CA PHE A 942 97.04 55.17 17.32
C PHE A 942 98.56 55.11 17.49
N THR A 943 99.21 54.43 16.55
CA THR A 943 100.67 54.42 16.42
C THR A 943 101.07 55.42 15.33
N ARG A 944 101.76 56.50 15.70
CA ARG A 944 102.37 57.44 14.75
C ARG A 944 103.71 56.91 14.29
N MET A 945 103.96 56.96 13.00
CA MET A 945 105.28 56.70 12.42
C MET A 945 105.73 57.92 11.60
N ASN A 946 106.83 58.53 12.02
CA ASN A 946 107.42 59.69 11.37
C ASN A 946 108.61 59.23 10.50
N TYR A 947 108.47 59.32 9.19
CA TYR A 947 109.52 59.00 8.24
C TYR A 947 110.24 60.26 7.77
N VAL A 948 111.57 60.21 7.71
CA VAL A 948 112.40 61.22 7.03
C VAL A 948 113.28 60.57 5.95
N PRO A 949 113.69 61.31 4.90
CA PRO A 949 114.34 60.73 3.72
C PRO A 949 115.66 59.99 3.98
N SER A 950 116.37 60.32 5.08
CA SER A 950 117.63 59.67 5.48
C SER A 950 117.47 58.26 6.05
N MET A 951 116.25 57.83 6.38
CA MET A 951 116.00 56.58 7.11
C MET A 951 115.81 55.33 6.24
N GLY A 952 115.87 55.38 4.90
CA GLY A 952 115.63 54.18 4.09
C GLY A 952 114.22 53.59 4.24
N SER A 953 114.06 52.47 4.97
CA SER A 953 112.76 51.82 5.29
C SER A 953 112.36 52.01 6.76
N LEU A 954 111.06 52.25 7.04
CA LEU A 954 110.51 52.41 8.39
C LEU A 954 109.21 51.61 8.54
N GLY A 955 109.12 50.80 9.61
CA GLY A 955 107.89 50.10 9.99
C GLY A 955 108.05 49.22 11.23
N MET A 956 106.93 48.62 11.64
CA MET A 956 106.85 47.63 12.72
C MET A 956 106.29 46.31 12.19
N LYS A 957 106.49 45.23 12.93
CA LYS A 957 106.04 43.89 12.59
C LYS A 957 105.42 43.17 13.77
N GLN A 958 104.63 42.15 13.48
CA GLN A 958 104.14 41.20 14.47
C GLN A 958 104.25 39.78 13.90
N VAL A 959 104.77 38.86 14.71
CA VAL A 959 104.72 37.42 14.42
C VAL A 959 103.47 36.85 15.10
N ILE A 960 102.61 36.21 14.31
CA ILE A 960 101.36 35.61 14.80
C ILE A 960 101.45 34.10 14.57
N SER A 961 101.34 33.31 15.64
CA SER A 961 101.48 31.85 15.62
C SER A 961 100.14 31.16 15.90
N GLY A 962 99.98 29.91 15.46
CA GLY A 962 98.80 29.09 15.77
C GLY A 962 97.75 28.99 14.66
N PHE A 963 98.11 29.32 13.42
CA PHE A 963 97.23 29.13 12.26
C PHE A 963 97.13 27.64 11.92
N ARG A 964 95.91 27.10 11.88
CA ARG A 964 95.65 25.74 11.36
C ARG A 964 95.13 25.83 9.92
N GLY A 965 96.05 25.98 8.97
CA GLY A 965 95.79 25.70 7.55
C GLY A 965 95.46 26.89 6.65
N ALA A 966 95.69 26.67 5.36
CA ALA A 966 95.50 27.62 4.26
C ALA A 966 94.04 28.08 4.14
N GLY A 967 93.82 29.37 3.86
CA GLY A 967 92.47 29.92 3.72
C GLY A 967 92.44 31.40 3.33
N ALA A 968 91.25 31.86 2.91
CA ALA A 968 90.98 33.26 2.60
C ALA A 968 90.70 34.04 3.89
N TYR A 969 91.37 35.17 4.05
CA TYR A 969 91.18 36.09 5.17
C TYR A 969 90.84 37.49 4.65
N ASN A 970 90.13 38.26 5.47
CA ASN A 970 89.91 39.68 5.24
C ASN A 970 90.94 40.48 6.07
N LEU A 971 91.82 41.21 5.37
CA LEU A 971 92.71 42.20 5.96
C LEU A 971 92.01 43.56 5.99
N GLU A 972 91.77 44.09 7.17
CA GLU A 972 91.20 45.40 7.42
C GLU A 972 92.24 46.32 8.05
N VAL A 973 92.43 47.52 7.48
CA VAL A 973 93.41 48.48 7.98
C VAL A 973 92.80 49.87 8.03
N GLU A 974 92.90 50.53 9.19
CA GLU A 974 92.55 51.94 9.36
C GLU A 974 93.81 52.76 9.59
N ILE A 975 94.04 53.75 8.72
CA ILE A 975 95.24 54.60 8.73
C ILE A 975 94.90 56.03 8.32
N ALA A 976 95.58 57.02 8.90
CA ALA A 976 95.50 58.41 8.47
C ALA A 976 96.87 58.96 8.08
N ILE A 977 96.85 60.03 7.29
CA ILE A 977 98.04 60.83 6.97
C ILE A 977 97.92 62.19 7.65
N PRO A 978 98.55 62.40 8.81
CA PRO A 978 98.66 63.72 9.41
C PRO A 978 99.53 64.70 8.62
N ASN A 979 100.54 64.20 7.91
CA ASN A 979 101.44 65.00 7.08
C ASN A 979 101.91 64.15 5.89
N GLY A 980 101.45 64.48 4.68
CA GLY A 980 101.69 63.72 3.46
C GLY A 980 102.94 64.10 2.67
N GLY A 981 103.80 64.97 3.18
CA GLY A 981 104.93 65.52 2.42
C GLY A 981 104.52 66.65 1.47
N ALA A 982 105.51 67.35 0.91
CA ALA A 982 105.31 68.56 0.11
C ALA A 982 104.62 68.30 -1.24
N THR A 983 104.68 67.08 -1.77
CA THR A 983 104.07 66.74 -3.08
C THR A 983 102.71 66.05 -2.97
N GLY A 984 102.16 65.87 -1.76
CA GLY A 984 100.86 65.21 -1.57
C GLY A 984 100.87 63.71 -1.93
N THR A 985 102.04 63.08 -1.94
CA THR A 985 102.27 61.68 -2.29
C THR A 985 102.40 60.76 -1.06
N GLY A 986 101.90 61.18 0.11
CA GLY A 986 102.20 60.60 1.42
C GLY A 986 102.09 59.07 1.58
N PHE A 987 101.18 58.39 0.87
CA PHE A 987 101.09 56.93 0.92
C PHE A 987 102.05 56.19 -0.03
N GLN A 988 102.78 56.88 -0.90
CA GLN A 988 103.77 56.24 -1.76
C GLN A 988 104.86 55.57 -0.93
N GLY A 989 105.10 54.29 -1.20
CA GLY A 989 106.04 53.46 -0.45
C GLY A 989 105.51 52.98 0.91
N ALA A 990 104.28 53.31 1.31
CA ALA A 990 103.63 52.81 2.52
C ALA A 990 102.64 51.67 2.19
N GLY A 991 102.48 50.74 3.12
CA GLY A 991 101.59 49.59 2.92
C GLY A 991 101.70 48.55 4.02
N VAL A 992 100.98 47.45 3.81
CA VAL A 992 101.00 46.28 4.68
C VAL A 992 101.45 45.07 3.87
N LEU A 993 102.39 44.31 4.41
CA LEU A 993 102.84 43.02 3.85
C LEU A 993 102.55 41.92 4.86
N ILE A 994 102.08 40.79 4.37
CA ILE A 994 101.94 39.57 5.16
C ILE A 994 102.83 38.52 4.53
N GLN A 995 103.75 37.97 5.32
CA GLN A 995 104.60 36.85 4.92
C GLN A 995 104.13 35.58 5.62
N CYS A 996 103.98 34.51 4.85
CA CYS A 996 103.65 33.18 5.35
C CYS A 996 104.95 32.47 5.74
N MET A 997 105.01 31.95 6.97
CA MET A 997 106.16 31.23 7.50
C MET A 997 105.79 29.77 7.80
N ASP A 998 106.77 28.87 7.67
CA ASP A 998 106.65 27.48 8.06
C ASP A 998 106.74 27.29 9.59
N GLY A 999 106.58 26.05 10.05
CA GLY A 999 106.64 25.71 11.48
C GLY A 999 108.01 25.95 12.14
N ASN A 1000 109.06 26.19 11.34
CA ASN A 1000 110.42 26.46 11.80
C ASN A 1000 110.78 27.96 11.67
N GLY A 1001 109.83 28.81 11.24
CA GLY A 1001 110.04 30.25 11.04
C GLY A 1001 110.71 30.61 9.71
N GLY A 1002 110.82 29.68 8.76
CA GLY A 1002 111.30 29.92 7.41
C GLY A 1002 110.24 30.59 6.52
N TYR A 1003 110.64 31.54 5.68
CA TYR A 1003 109.75 32.20 4.71
C TYR A 1003 109.28 31.20 3.62
N ILE A 1004 107.96 31.11 3.42
CA ILE A 1004 107.34 30.28 2.38
C ILE A 1004 106.97 31.14 1.16
N ALA A 1005 106.16 32.18 1.37
CA ALA A 1005 105.62 33.05 0.34
C ALA A 1005 104.99 34.32 0.96
N ASP A 1006 104.78 35.35 0.16
CA ASP A 1006 103.96 36.50 0.55
C ASP A 1006 102.47 36.09 0.55
N GLY A 1007 101.80 36.20 1.69
CA GLY A 1007 100.38 35.89 1.88
C GLY A 1007 99.43 37.00 1.44
N GLY A 1008 99.95 38.19 1.13
CA GLY A 1008 99.16 39.31 0.64
C GLY A 1008 99.86 40.64 0.83
N ILE A 1009 99.56 41.58 -0.08
CA ILE A 1009 100.14 42.91 -0.12
C ILE A 1009 99.04 43.97 -0.27
N LEU A 1010 98.99 44.92 0.65
CA LEU A 1010 98.08 46.07 0.59
C LEU A 1010 98.92 47.33 0.37
N ARG A 1011 98.73 47.98 -0.79
CA ARG A 1011 99.46 49.17 -1.21
C ARG A 1011 98.55 50.37 -1.10
N PHE A 1012 98.76 51.24 -0.12
CA PHE A 1012 97.85 52.38 0.11
C PHE A 1012 97.82 53.39 -1.04
N ALA A 1013 98.90 53.48 -1.83
CA ALA A 1013 98.96 54.39 -2.97
C ALA A 1013 98.17 53.91 -4.21
N THR A 1014 97.87 52.62 -4.32
CA THR A 1014 97.26 52.04 -5.54
C THR A 1014 95.98 51.27 -5.27
N ASP A 1015 95.84 50.66 -4.10
CA ASP A 1015 94.61 49.96 -3.72
C ASP A 1015 93.57 51.00 -3.25
N PRO A 1016 92.31 50.92 -3.71
CA PRO A 1016 91.25 51.80 -3.22
C PRO A 1016 90.87 51.46 -1.79
N ASP A 1017 90.47 52.47 -1.02
CA ASP A 1017 89.81 52.28 0.27
C ASP A 1017 88.38 51.75 0.09
N THR A 1018 87.71 51.36 1.18
CA THR A 1018 86.32 50.85 1.19
C THR A 1018 85.29 51.84 0.63
N GLY A 1019 85.64 53.13 0.54
CA GLY A 1019 84.84 54.17 -0.12
C GLY A 1019 85.19 54.38 -1.60
N GLY A 1020 86.02 53.52 -2.19
CA GLY A 1020 86.46 53.59 -3.59
C GLY A 1020 87.56 54.63 -3.88
N ASN A 1021 88.18 55.23 -2.85
CA ASN A 1021 89.17 56.28 -3.01
C ASN A 1021 90.58 55.69 -3.13
N VAL A 1022 91.31 56.00 -4.20
CA VAL A 1022 92.74 55.69 -4.33
C VAL A 1022 93.54 56.91 -3.90
N ALA A 1023 94.45 56.75 -2.94
CA ALA A 1023 95.15 57.87 -2.35
C ALA A 1023 96.37 58.29 -3.18
N GLY A 1024 96.11 59.19 -4.12
CA GLY A 1024 97.10 59.87 -4.98
C GLY A 1024 96.56 61.13 -5.67
N SER A 1025 95.37 61.60 -5.28
CA SER A 1025 94.64 62.72 -5.90
C SER A 1025 94.87 64.09 -5.21
N GLY A 1026 95.91 64.21 -4.38
CA GLY A 1026 96.40 65.52 -3.90
C GLY A 1026 95.54 66.24 -2.85
N SER A 1027 94.72 65.55 -2.06
CA SER A 1027 93.96 66.18 -0.98
C SER A 1027 93.69 65.19 0.17
N GLY A 1028 94.53 65.20 1.22
CA GLY A 1028 94.45 64.15 2.24
C GLY A 1028 95.11 64.40 3.60
N ASP A 1029 95.46 65.64 3.97
CA ASP A 1029 95.92 65.90 5.34
C ASP A 1029 94.72 65.77 6.31
N GLY A 1030 94.77 64.79 7.22
CA GLY A 1030 93.80 64.61 8.31
C GLY A 1030 92.62 63.65 8.09
N ARG A 1031 92.56 62.90 6.97
CA ARG A 1031 91.50 61.89 6.72
C ARG A 1031 91.93 60.49 7.17
N ILE A 1032 91.00 59.72 7.75
CA ILE A 1032 91.16 58.29 8.02
C ILE A 1032 90.71 57.49 6.79
N TYR A 1033 91.59 56.66 6.27
CA TYR A 1033 91.36 55.71 5.20
C TYR A 1033 91.12 54.32 5.79
N ARG A 1034 90.13 53.61 5.24
CA ARG A 1034 89.75 52.27 5.67
C ARG A 1034 89.89 51.31 4.51
N PHE A 1035 90.85 50.41 4.59
CA PHE A 1035 91.08 49.41 3.56
C PHE A 1035 90.53 48.07 4.02
N THR A 1036 89.87 47.36 3.13
CA THR A 1036 89.50 45.96 3.31
C THR A 1036 89.97 45.20 2.08
N LYS A 1037 90.84 44.22 2.26
CA LYS A 1037 91.42 43.44 1.17
C LYS A 1037 91.37 41.96 1.51
N ARG A 1038 90.85 41.16 0.59
CA ARG A 1038 90.98 39.71 0.67
C ARG A 1038 92.44 39.33 0.46
N ILE A 1039 92.96 38.49 1.34
CA ILE A 1039 94.27 37.87 1.21
C ILE A 1039 94.12 36.36 1.32
N ASP A 1040 94.91 35.61 0.57
CA ASP A 1040 94.89 34.14 0.60
C ASP A 1040 96.24 33.67 1.14
N LEU A 1041 96.26 33.07 2.33
CA LEU A 1041 97.50 32.57 2.93
C LEU A 1041 97.97 31.29 2.23
N ALA A 1042 99.27 31.15 2.06
CA ALA A 1042 99.86 30.01 1.36
C ALA A 1042 99.55 28.67 2.07
N PRO A 1043 99.47 27.56 1.32
CA PRO A 1043 99.40 26.23 1.91
C PRO A 1043 100.53 25.97 2.91
N ASN A 1044 100.23 25.28 4.01
CA ASN A 1044 101.17 24.93 5.10
C ASN A 1044 101.73 26.11 5.93
N THR A 1045 101.09 27.28 5.88
CA THR A 1045 101.41 28.41 6.77
C THR A 1045 101.14 28.03 8.24
N ALA A 1046 102.18 28.05 9.07
CA ALA A 1046 102.09 27.76 10.51
C ALA A 1046 102.10 29.04 11.37
N SER A 1047 102.76 30.08 10.87
CA SER A 1047 102.75 31.43 11.43
C SER A 1047 102.81 32.47 10.32
N ILE A 1048 102.38 33.71 10.60
CA ILE A 1048 102.53 34.83 9.68
C ILE A 1048 103.37 35.94 10.32
N GLN A 1049 104.11 36.65 9.48
CA GLN A 1049 104.73 37.92 9.83
C GLN A 1049 103.98 39.04 9.14
N LEU A 1050 103.30 39.85 9.94
CA LEU A 1050 102.58 41.03 9.49
C LEU A 1050 103.49 42.24 9.64
N TYR A 1051 103.66 43.00 8.57
CA TYR A 1051 104.46 44.22 8.55
C TYR A 1051 103.57 45.43 8.26
N LEU A 1052 103.64 46.43 9.13
CA LEU A 1052 103.05 47.76 8.92
C LEU A 1052 104.18 48.72 8.58
N MET A 1053 104.21 49.23 7.36
CA MET A 1053 105.34 49.99 6.86
C MET A 1053 104.90 51.38 6.40
N SER A 1054 105.55 52.41 6.94
CA SER A 1054 105.39 53.78 6.48
C SER A 1054 106.29 54.09 5.29
N ARG A 1055 107.40 53.35 5.16
CA ARG A 1055 108.23 53.30 3.95
C ARG A 1055 108.90 51.94 3.81
N TRP A 1056 108.78 51.34 2.63
CA TRP A 1056 109.66 50.26 2.18
C TRP A 1056 110.39 50.67 0.91
N ALA A 1057 111.71 50.81 0.99
CA ALA A 1057 112.54 51.30 -0.11
C ALA A 1057 112.46 50.44 -1.38
N GLU A 1058 112.22 49.13 -1.24
CA GLU A 1058 112.38 48.15 -2.33
C GLU A 1058 111.06 47.60 -2.92
N GLY A 1059 109.90 47.74 -2.26
CA GLY A 1059 108.71 46.96 -2.68
C GLY A 1059 107.33 47.62 -2.82
N PHE A 1060 107.03 48.77 -2.22
CA PHE A 1060 105.68 49.41 -2.34
C PHE A 1060 105.56 50.55 -3.38
N GLY A 1061 106.50 50.73 -4.31
CA GLY A 1061 106.36 51.67 -5.45
C GLY A 1061 107.63 52.49 -5.78
N PRO A 1062 107.67 53.19 -6.94
CA PRO A 1062 108.90 53.74 -7.53
C PRO A 1062 109.55 54.82 -6.67
N GLN A 1063 110.88 54.95 -6.79
CA GLN A 1063 111.83 55.70 -5.93
C GLN A 1063 111.63 57.24 -5.79
N GLY A 1064 110.44 57.79 -6.09
CA GLY A 1064 110.19 59.23 -6.16
C GLY A 1064 109.76 59.93 -4.86
N ALA A 1065 109.19 59.24 -3.86
CA ALA A 1065 108.66 59.88 -2.65
C ALA A 1065 109.54 59.63 -1.41
N ASN A 1066 110.82 60.01 -1.50
CA ASN A 1066 111.67 60.16 -0.31
C ASN A 1066 111.40 61.53 0.33
N GLU A 1067 110.16 61.76 0.75
CA GLU A 1067 109.74 62.97 1.45
C GLU A 1067 109.44 62.67 2.91
N THR A 1068 109.61 63.67 3.77
CA THR A 1068 109.20 63.59 5.17
C THR A 1068 107.69 63.41 5.26
N LYS A 1069 107.23 62.41 6.01
CA LYS A 1069 105.80 62.12 6.19
C LYS A 1069 105.51 61.51 7.56
N SER A 1070 104.27 61.66 8.01
CA SER A 1070 103.77 61.04 9.23
C SER A 1070 102.52 60.23 8.91
N LEU A 1071 102.46 58.99 9.40
CA LEU A 1071 101.29 58.11 9.27
C LEU A 1071 100.78 57.68 10.65
N ASP A 1072 99.46 57.77 10.85
CA ASP A 1072 98.79 57.34 12.07
C ASP A 1072 98.03 56.04 11.83
N TRP A 1073 98.49 54.96 12.46
CA TRP A 1073 97.90 53.64 12.36
C TRP A 1073 96.88 53.43 13.48
N TYR A 1074 95.60 53.31 13.14
CA TYR A 1074 94.50 53.20 14.10
C TYR A 1074 94.12 51.75 14.37
N SER A 1075 94.11 50.91 13.33
CA SER A 1075 93.95 49.48 13.52
C SER A 1075 94.41 48.68 12.31
N THR A 1076 94.78 47.43 12.59
CA THR A 1076 94.90 46.38 11.61
C THR A 1076 94.21 45.13 12.16
N ALA A 1077 93.35 44.51 11.36
CA ALA A 1077 92.64 43.30 11.71
C ALA A 1077 92.75 42.30 10.55
N LEU A 1078 93.00 41.04 10.89
CA LEU A 1078 92.91 39.92 9.98
C LEU A 1078 91.83 38.97 10.51
N THR A 1079 90.78 38.70 9.74
CA THR A 1079 89.65 37.83 10.13
C THR A 1079 89.48 36.69 9.14
N SER A 1080 89.09 35.50 9.60
CA SER A 1080 88.83 34.37 8.71
C SER A 1080 87.54 34.60 7.94
N MET A 1081 87.54 34.30 6.64
CA MET A 1081 86.32 34.40 5.85
C MET A 1081 85.46 33.15 6.08
N SER A 1082 84.19 33.34 6.47
CA SER A 1082 83.27 32.23 6.73
C SER A 1082 82.88 31.51 5.43
N GLU A 1083 82.50 30.24 5.52
CA GLU A 1083 81.97 29.48 4.36
C GLU A 1083 80.65 30.09 3.83
N GLY A 1084 79.93 30.82 4.70
CA GLY A 1084 78.71 31.57 4.36
C GLY A 1084 78.93 32.75 3.42
N ASP A 1085 80.07 33.45 3.53
CA ASP A 1085 80.41 34.56 2.62
C ASP A 1085 80.77 34.07 1.20
N ARG A 1086 81.09 32.77 1.03
CA ARG A 1086 81.32 32.15 -0.29
C ARG A 1086 80.02 31.84 -1.06
N ALA A 1087 78.84 31.90 -0.42
CA ALA A 1087 77.61 31.30 -0.95
C ALA A 1087 76.40 32.25 -1.10
N VAL A 1088 76.58 33.56 -1.00
CA VAL A 1088 75.48 34.56 -1.09
C VAL A 1088 74.63 34.47 -2.37
N PRO A 1089 75.15 34.11 -3.56
CA PRO A 1089 74.30 33.96 -4.75
C PRO A 1089 73.40 32.70 -4.75
N ALA A 1090 73.78 31.64 -4.03
CA ALA A 1090 73.07 30.35 -4.09
C ALA A 1090 71.84 30.29 -3.16
N LEU A 1091 71.91 30.96 -2.01
CA LEU A 1091 70.83 30.97 -1.02
C LEU A 1091 69.62 31.80 -1.46
N ALA A 1092 69.86 32.87 -2.24
CA ALA A 1092 68.79 33.69 -2.83
C ALA A 1092 67.96 32.93 -3.89
N ALA A 1093 68.54 31.91 -4.54
CA ALA A 1093 67.84 31.11 -5.55
C ALA A 1093 66.88 30.09 -4.92
N GLN A 1094 67.20 29.54 -3.75
CA GLN A 1094 66.34 28.56 -3.06
C GLN A 1094 65.09 29.19 -2.44
N LEU A 1095 65.19 30.40 -1.88
CA LEU A 1095 64.06 31.11 -1.27
C LEU A 1095 62.97 31.50 -2.28
N ASN A 1096 63.33 31.74 -3.55
CA ASN A 1096 62.36 32.03 -4.61
C ASN A 1096 61.58 30.79 -5.08
N VAL A 1097 62.17 29.59 -4.99
CA VAL A 1097 61.51 28.34 -5.39
C VAL A 1097 60.45 27.93 -4.37
N THR A 1098 60.74 28.07 -3.07
CA THR A 1098 59.78 27.74 -2.00
C THR A 1098 58.56 28.67 -1.99
N ALA A 1099 58.74 29.95 -2.30
CA ALA A 1099 57.62 30.90 -2.43
C ALA A 1099 56.74 30.62 -3.67
N ALA A 1100 57.35 30.19 -4.78
CA ALA A 1100 56.62 29.83 -5.99
C ALA A 1100 55.78 28.55 -5.81
N VAL A 1101 56.29 27.56 -5.07
CA VAL A 1101 55.56 26.31 -4.78
C VAL A 1101 54.37 26.55 -3.86
N ALA A 1102 54.47 27.45 -2.88
CA ALA A 1102 53.33 27.81 -2.02
C ALA A 1102 52.20 28.54 -2.78
N ALA A 1103 52.54 29.34 -3.80
CA ALA A 1103 51.56 30.01 -4.66
C ALA A 1103 50.90 29.07 -5.70
N ASP A 1104 51.62 28.06 -6.19
CA ASP A 1104 51.09 27.05 -7.13
C ASP A 1104 50.04 26.14 -6.45
N VAL A 1105 50.27 25.74 -5.20
CA VAL A 1105 49.33 24.89 -4.43
C VAL A 1105 48.02 25.63 -4.13
N ALA A 1106 48.07 26.94 -3.85
CA ALA A 1106 46.87 27.76 -3.64
C ALA A 1106 46.03 27.97 -4.92
N THR A 1107 46.65 27.89 -6.10
CA THR A 1107 45.97 28.11 -7.39
C THR A 1107 45.41 26.81 -7.97
N ARG A 1108 46.08 25.67 -7.76
CA ARG A 1108 45.69 24.37 -8.33
C ARG A 1108 44.58 23.64 -7.56
N MET A 1109 44.24 24.08 -6.34
CA MET A 1109 43.06 23.59 -5.61
C MET A 1109 41.74 24.29 -6.02
N ALA A 1110 41.78 25.27 -6.93
CA ALA A 1110 40.59 25.99 -7.41
C ALA A 1110 40.07 25.54 -8.79
N SER A 1111 40.68 24.54 -9.43
CA SER A 1111 40.22 24.00 -10.73
C SER A 1111 39.82 22.53 -10.64
N VAL A 1112 38.54 22.30 -10.35
CA VAL A 1112 37.70 21.13 -10.68
C VAL A 1112 38.41 19.78 -10.79
N GLU A 1113 38.25 18.96 -9.76
CA GLU A 1113 38.44 17.51 -9.83
C GLU A 1113 37.09 16.83 -10.12
N PHE A 1114 36.99 16.10 -11.24
CA PHE A 1114 35.88 15.19 -11.52
C PHE A 1114 36.37 13.76 -11.28
N SER A 1115 35.96 13.15 -10.18
CA SER A 1115 36.28 11.76 -9.84
C SER A 1115 34.99 10.92 -9.85
N VAL A 1116 34.96 9.90 -10.71
CA VAL A 1116 33.97 8.81 -10.72
C VAL A 1116 34.76 7.51 -10.62
N THR A 1117 34.60 6.76 -9.53
CA THR A 1117 35.22 5.44 -9.33
C THR A 1117 34.13 4.39 -9.09
N GLY A 1118 33.89 3.55 -10.10
CA GLY A 1118 33.00 2.38 -10.01
C GLY A 1118 33.72 1.18 -9.39
N GLY A 1119 33.04 0.48 -8.49
CA GLY A 1119 33.54 -0.76 -7.90
C GLY A 1119 33.62 -1.88 -8.94
N ALA A 1120 34.67 -2.69 -8.86
CA ALA A 1120 34.81 -3.92 -9.62
C ALA A 1120 33.77 -4.95 -9.14
N GLY A 1121 32.71 -5.18 -9.92
CA GLY A 1121 31.77 -6.28 -9.68
C GLY A 1121 30.34 -6.01 -10.14
N GLY A 1122 30.04 -6.25 -11.43
CA GLY A 1122 28.78 -6.87 -11.85
C GLY A 1122 27.53 -6.02 -12.13
N ASP A 1123 27.30 -4.85 -11.53
CA ASP A 1123 26.01 -4.11 -11.68
C ASP A 1123 26.15 -2.67 -12.21
N PRO A 1124 25.14 -2.11 -12.91
CA PRO A 1124 25.21 -0.79 -13.52
C PRO A 1124 25.26 0.34 -12.47
N PHE A 1125 26.13 1.32 -12.69
CA PHE A 1125 26.19 2.53 -11.89
C PHE A 1125 25.10 3.51 -12.34
N ASP A 1126 24.29 4.01 -11.41
CA ASP A 1126 23.20 4.95 -11.67
C ASP A 1126 23.56 6.35 -11.16
N ILE A 1127 23.40 7.38 -12.02
CA ILE A 1127 23.42 8.78 -11.62
C ILE A 1127 21.96 9.26 -11.65
N SER A 1128 21.27 9.15 -10.51
CA SER A 1128 19.88 9.62 -10.40
C SER A 1128 19.85 11.10 -10.00
N LEU A 1129 19.31 11.96 -10.87
CA LEU A 1129 18.99 13.35 -10.54
C LEU A 1129 17.48 13.43 -10.27
N LYS A 1130 17.07 13.40 -9.00
CA LYS A 1130 15.65 13.45 -8.62
C LYS A 1130 15.10 14.87 -8.66
N ALA A 1131 13.91 14.99 -9.24
CA ALA A 1131 13.17 16.23 -9.35
C ALA A 1131 12.12 16.40 -8.25
N GLY A 1132 12.02 17.59 -7.64
CA GLY A 1132 10.94 17.93 -6.71
C GLY A 1132 9.57 18.12 -7.41
N PRO A 1133 8.47 18.27 -6.64
CA PRO A 1133 7.09 18.27 -7.16
C PRO A 1133 6.74 19.44 -8.09
N THR A 1134 7.62 20.42 -8.25
CA THR A 1134 7.47 21.55 -9.18
C THR A 1134 8.36 21.45 -10.42
N GLY A 1135 8.97 20.28 -10.66
CA GLY A 1135 9.85 20.01 -11.81
C GLY A 1135 11.33 20.21 -11.47
N SER A 1136 12.20 19.50 -12.18
CA SER A 1136 13.64 19.78 -12.16
C SER A 1136 14.23 19.63 -13.54
N ASP A 1137 15.18 20.52 -13.81
CA ASP A 1137 15.91 20.62 -15.05
C ASP A 1137 17.36 20.17 -14.80
N ALA A 1138 17.81 19.20 -15.58
CA ALA A 1138 19.19 18.75 -15.60
C ALA A 1138 19.77 19.07 -16.98
N SER A 1139 20.43 20.23 -17.11
CA SER A 1139 21.01 20.68 -18.36
C SER A 1139 22.50 20.33 -18.46
N ILE A 1140 22.91 19.60 -19.49
CA ILE A 1140 24.32 19.39 -19.86
C ILE A 1140 24.62 20.22 -21.10
N THR A 1141 25.42 21.28 -20.95
CA THR A 1141 25.90 22.10 -22.07
C THR A 1141 27.29 21.64 -22.49
N ALA A 1142 27.36 20.84 -23.55
CA ALA A 1142 28.63 20.34 -24.09
C ALA A 1142 28.61 20.29 -25.62
N THR A 1143 29.77 20.44 -26.26
CA THR A 1143 29.93 20.29 -27.72
C THR A 1143 29.74 18.84 -28.18
N LYS A 1144 29.96 17.88 -27.27
CA LYS A 1144 29.76 16.45 -27.48
C LYS A 1144 29.40 15.73 -26.18
N VAL A 1145 28.31 14.97 -26.18
CA VAL A 1145 27.90 14.05 -25.10
C VAL A 1145 27.87 12.63 -25.66
N ARG A 1146 28.44 11.65 -24.93
CA ARG A 1146 28.45 10.24 -25.31
C ARG A 1146 28.05 9.38 -24.12
N LEU A 1147 27.03 8.55 -24.30
CA LEU A 1147 26.71 7.45 -23.40
C LEU A 1147 27.21 6.16 -24.05
N ARG A 1148 28.01 5.39 -23.30
CA ARG A 1148 28.59 4.12 -23.75
C ARG A 1148 28.20 3.02 -22.79
N ASN A 1149 27.91 1.85 -23.32
CA ASN A 1149 27.70 0.63 -22.54
C ASN A 1149 28.86 -0.35 -22.82
N ILE A 1150 29.25 -1.15 -21.85
CA ILE A 1150 30.21 -2.24 -22.05
C ILE A 1150 29.42 -3.51 -22.37
N VAL A 1151 29.53 -4.01 -23.60
CA VAL A 1151 28.91 -5.27 -24.02
C VAL A 1151 30.03 -6.24 -24.37
N ASN A 1152 30.11 -7.37 -23.67
CA ASN A 1152 31.17 -8.38 -23.84
C ASN A 1152 32.61 -7.83 -23.73
N GLY A 1153 32.82 -6.83 -22.88
CA GLY A 1153 34.14 -6.21 -22.67
C GLY A 1153 34.51 -5.10 -23.67
N GLU A 1154 33.67 -4.83 -24.67
CA GLU A 1154 33.86 -3.71 -25.60
C GLU A 1154 32.91 -2.55 -25.27
N ALA A 1155 33.44 -1.33 -25.31
CA ALA A 1155 32.64 -0.11 -25.10
C ALA A 1155 31.87 0.26 -26.38
N VAL A 1156 30.57 0.01 -26.38
CA VAL A 1156 29.65 0.34 -27.47
C VAL A 1156 28.97 1.68 -27.18
N GLU A 1157 28.94 2.60 -28.14
CA GLU A 1157 28.21 3.87 -28.01
C GLU A 1157 26.69 3.61 -28.06
N ALA A 1158 25.94 4.01 -27.03
CA ALA A 1158 24.48 3.88 -26.96
C ALA A 1158 23.78 5.17 -27.44
N LEU A 1159 24.31 6.34 -27.04
CA LEU A 1159 23.83 7.66 -27.46
C LEU A 1159 25.02 8.59 -27.72
N ARG A 1160 24.97 9.34 -28.82
CA ARG A 1160 25.89 10.44 -29.12
C ARG A 1160 25.14 11.71 -29.48
N ILE A 1161 25.37 12.78 -28.74
CA ILE A 1161 24.90 14.13 -29.05
C ILE A 1161 26.12 14.96 -29.44
N GLU A 1162 26.19 15.43 -30.68
CA GLU A 1162 27.34 16.17 -31.19
C GLU A 1162 26.87 17.13 -32.29
N ASN A 1163 27.33 18.38 -32.25
CA ASN A 1163 26.96 19.41 -33.24
C ASN A 1163 25.43 19.59 -33.40
N GLY A 1164 24.69 19.54 -32.29
CA GLY A 1164 23.23 19.70 -32.27
C GLY A 1164 22.44 18.50 -32.82
N LYS A 1165 23.09 17.36 -33.09
CA LYS A 1165 22.44 16.13 -33.54
C LYS A 1165 22.54 15.04 -32.48
N SER A 1166 21.42 14.39 -32.16
CA SER A 1166 21.36 13.20 -31.31
C SER A 1166 21.30 11.94 -32.17
N LYS A 1167 22.14 10.95 -31.87
CA LYS A 1167 22.20 9.63 -32.54
C LYS A 1167 22.08 8.53 -31.50
N PHE A 1168 21.06 7.69 -31.63
CA PHE A 1168 20.88 6.46 -30.85
C PHE A 1168 21.37 5.28 -31.68
N PHE A 1169 22.11 4.35 -31.08
CA PHE A 1169 22.71 3.20 -31.78
C PHE A 1169 22.10 1.85 -31.37
N GLY A 1170 21.09 1.85 -30.49
CA GLY A 1170 20.29 0.68 -30.09
C GLY A 1170 18.78 0.96 -30.18
N ASP A 1171 17.97 -0.02 -29.74
CA ASP A 1171 16.51 0.12 -29.68
C ASP A 1171 16.08 1.21 -28.70
N VAL A 1172 15.08 2.00 -29.09
CA VAL A 1172 14.50 3.06 -28.25
C VAL A 1172 13.08 2.66 -27.89
N GLU A 1173 12.88 2.24 -26.63
CA GLU A 1173 11.56 1.94 -26.07
C GLU A 1173 10.95 3.19 -25.44
N VAL A 1174 9.67 3.46 -25.71
CA VAL A 1174 8.92 4.56 -25.11
C VAL A 1174 7.73 3.97 -24.36
N ASN A 1175 7.82 3.91 -23.04
CA ASN A 1175 6.76 3.35 -22.20
C ASN A 1175 5.90 4.49 -21.60
N GLY A 1176 4.65 4.61 -22.05
CA GLY A 1176 3.66 5.54 -21.46
C GLY A 1176 3.71 7.02 -21.88
N GLY A 1177 4.46 7.41 -22.92
CA GLY A 1177 4.52 8.80 -23.40
C GLY A 1177 4.55 8.94 -24.94
N SER A 1178 4.25 10.13 -25.47
CA SER A 1178 4.30 10.41 -26.92
C SER A 1178 5.67 10.96 -27.33
N MET A 1179 6.37 10.28 -28.25
CA MET A 1179 7.60 10.81 -28.87
C MET A 1179 7.22 11.72 -30.04
N ASN A 1180 7.34 13.04 -29.84
CA ASN A 1180 6.94 14.03 -30.85
C ASN A 1180 8.13 14.36 -31.78
N PHE A 1181 8.15 13.75 -32.97
CA PHE A 1181 9.15 14.05 -34.00
C PHE A 1181 8.75 15.30 -34.77
N ASN A 1182 9.18 16.48 -34.31
CA ASN A 1182 8.93 17.73 -35.01
C ASN A 1182 9.64 17.76 -36.38
N ASN A 1183 8.88 17.47 -37.44
CA ASN A 1183 9.08 17.90 -38.83
C ASN A 1183 10.25 17.33 -39.67
N ARG A 1184 10.76 16.10 -39.43
CA ARG A 1184 11.56 15.39 -40.46
C ARG A 1184 11.72 13.88 -40.15
N PHE A 1185 10.90 13.03 -40.76
CA PHE A 1185 11.30 11.65 -41.00
C PHE A 1185 12.33 11.66 -42.14
N ILE A 1186 13.59 11.36 -41.83
CA ILE A 1186 14.61 11.16 -42.86
C ILE A 1186 14.42 9.74 -43.38
N VAL A 1187 13.83 9.63 -44.57
CA VAL A 1187 13.68 8.38 -45.31
C VAL A 1187 15.07 7.85 -45.67
N ALA A 1188 15.34 6.58 -45.39
CA ALA A 1188 16.55 5.91 -45.87
C ALA A 1188 16.60 5.95 -47.40
N GLN A 1189 17.80 6.05 -47.97
CA GLN A 1189 18.02 6.25 -49.42
C GLN A 1189 17.52 5.09 -50.30
N ASP A 1190 17.02 4.00 -49.71
CA ASP A 1190 16.40 2.86 -50.38
C ASP A 1190 14.87 2.95 -50.49
N GLY A 1191 14.24 4.02 -49.99
CA GLY A 1191 12.81 4.26 -50.15
C GLY A 1191 11.90 3.36 -49.31
N THR A 1192 12.43 2.60 -48.34
CA THR A 1192 11.60 1.74 -47.48
C THR A 1192 11.55 2.25 -46.04
N THR A 1193 10.35 2.57 -45.55
CA THR A 1193 10.09 2.77 -44.11
C THR A 1193 9.35 1.55 -43.60
N THR A 1194 9.99 0.75 -42.74
CA THR A 1194 9.37 -0.41 -42.10
C THR A 1194 9.13 -0.08 -40.63
N ILE A 1195 7.88 0.12 -40.23
CA ILE A 1195 7.49 0.17 -38.82
C ILE A 1195 7.09 -1.25 -38.42
N ARG A 1196 7.86 -1.90 -37.55
CA ARG A 1196 7.52 -3.23 -37.01
C ARG A 1196 6.94 -3.03 -35.61
N SER A 1197 5.70 -3.45 -35.37
CA SER A 1197 5.19 -3.64 -34.01
C SER A 1197 5.64 -5.02 -33.53
N GLY A 1198 6.47 -5.05 -32.48
CA GLY A 1198 6.94 -6.28 -31.88
C GLY A 1198 5.79 -7.01 -31.18
N GLN A 1199 5.26 -8.05 -31.81
CA GLN A 1199 5.05 -9.40 -31.22
C GLN A 1199 4.20 -10.34 -32.09
N THR A 1200 3.52 -9.88 -33.16
CA THR A 1200 2.62 -10.75 -33.96
C THR A 1200 3.01 -10.93 -35.44
N GLY A 1201 4.13 -10.36 -35.92
CA GLY A 1201 4.57 -10.54 -37.31
C GLY A 1201 3.76 -9.76 -38.36
N GLU A 1202 2.78 -8.96 -37.93
CA GLU A 1202 2.02 -8.05 -38.77
C GLU A 1202 2.90 -6.86 -39.21
N ARG A 1203 2.74 -6.43 -40.46
CA ARG A 1203 3.59 -5.39 -41.07
C ARG A 1203 2.74 -4.26 -41.59
N MET A 1204 3.09 -3.02 -41.25
CA MET A 1204 2.49 -1.83 -41.83
C MET A 1204 3.50 -1.18 -42.78
N TRP A 1205 3.07 -0.97 -44.02
CA TRP A 1205 3.90 -0.43 -45.09
C TRP A 1205 3.27 0.84 -45.64
N ILE A 1206 4.05 1.92 -45.71
CA ILE A 1206 3.60 3.19 -46.29
C ILE A 1206 4.32 3.37 -47.64
N GLU A 1207 3.54 3.38 -48.71
CA GLU A 1207 4.04 3.59 -50.08
C GLU A 1207 3.29 4.78 -50.70
N GLY A 1208 4.00 5.90 -50.86
CA GLY A 1208 3.40 7.16 -51.29
C GLY A 1208 2.42 7.74 -50.25
N LYS A 1209 1.17 8.01 -50.67
CA LYS A 1209 0.09 8.49 -49.79
C LYS A 1209 -0.74 7.37 -49.15
N THR A 1210 -0.39 6.11 -49.39
CA THR A 1210 -1.22 4.96 -49.04
C THR A 1210 -0.58 4.17 -47.90
N ILE A 1211 -1.39 3.81 -46.89
CA ILE A 1211 -0.99 2.93 -45.79
C ILE A 1211 -1.57 1.54 -46.04
N ARG A 1212 -0.74 0.51 -46.08
CA ARG A 1212 -1.14 -0.90 -46.22
C ARG A 1212 -0.76 -1.67 -44.95
N GLY A 1213 -1.73 -2.35 -44.35
CA GLY A 1213 -1.49 -3.32 -43.28
C GLY A 1213 -1.46 -4.75 -43.85
N TRP A 1214 -0.57 -5.59 -43.34
CA TRP A 1214 -0.42 -7.00 -43.72
C TRP A 1214 -0.48 -7.90 -42.48
N TYR A 1215 -1.23 -9.00 -42.57
CA TYR A 1215 -1.25 -10.06 -41.57
C TYR A 1215 0.08 -10.83 -41.56
N ALA A 1216 0.32 -11.55 -40.46
CA ALA A 1216 1.52 -12.36 -40.26
C ALA A 1216 1.77 -13.42 -41.35
N ASN A 1217 0.72 -13.88 -42.03
CA ASN A 1217 0.78 -14.85 -43.13
C ASN A 1217 1.12 -14.22 -44.50
N GLY A 1218 1.36 -12.91 -44.56
CA GLY A 1218 1.65 -12.19 -45.80
C GLY A 1218 0.44 -11.83 -46.64
N GLN A 1219 -0.80 -11.96 -46.12
CA GLN A 1219 -1.99 -11.41 -46.77
C GLN A 1219 -2.24 -9.95 -46.36
N GLN A 1220 -2.62 -9.11 -47.31
CA GLN A 1220 -2.93 -7.70 -47.06
C GLN A 1220 -4.23 -7.60 -46.24
N ALA A 1221 -4.14 -7.02 -45.05
CA ALA A 1221 -5.24 -6.87 -44.09
C ALA A 1221 -6.15 -5.69 -44.46
N TYR A 1222 -5.55 -4.55 -44.82
CA TYR A 1222 -6.29 -3.35 -45.23
C TYR A 1222 -5.40 -2.41 -46.06
N GLN A 1223 -6.06 -1.55 -46.85
CA GLN A 1223 -5.44 -0.42 -47.54
C GLN A 1223 -6.25 0.84 -47.20
N LEU A 1224 -5.59 1.82 -46.61
CA LEU A 1224 -6.13 3.16 -46.41
C LEU A 1224 -5.38 4.11 -47.35
N GLY A 1225 -6.11 4.64 -48.32
CA GLY A 1225 -5.66 5.63 -49.29
C GLY A 1225 -6.45 6.92 -49.15
#